data_AF-A0A813R1B9-F1
#
_entry.id   AF-A0A813R1B9-F1
#
_cell.length_a   1.000
_cell.length_b   1.000
_cell.length_c   1.000
_cell.angle_alpha   90.00
_cell.angle_beta   90.00
_cell.angle_gamma   90.00
#
_symmetry.space_group_name_H-M   'P 1'
#
loop_
_entity.id
_entity.type
_entity.pdbx_description
1 polymer ?
#
loop_
_entity_poly.entity_id
_entity_poly.type
_entity_poly.pdbx_seq_one_letter_code
_entity_poly.pdbx_strand_id
1 'polypeptide(L)'
;MSCWHSKRKHFIAFLVSSLNNEANDNDISSGLTLPELFDEIKSLILTGFDTTSTALSWFIHYASKHPEVQQRIKDELREHNLIPMTSSVALTADILTKLTYMDCVIKEVLRCAPIAFNVLRIALCDDLIDGTIHVRKGDTIFMSIHNIHSDPRYWRIDASRFVPERFLHEDKDHHSYAFLPFDGDYRAYANSEFHYFLSASVDKTIGLWKGKDEDYTKYTSLVGHQNSVTTVVGYQQSPNDDIYVASGSADSTVKIWCISDTLATCIHTIDFMNGFAITLELVPLDNHKNIFLLFVATDKNKVQIYQVSNSVIEQIFVLTGHEDWIRSITIQKLTSSQWFVATCSQDNYIRIWQLSFDESNNQTNVDSTILKLKRSSFAVKVSDESPINVNVELYSILLGHEEAIYGLCWYPNTDLKKAATTILSASMDKSMVLWTFDDNQKMYIDKARVGEIGGNTLGFYGCTFSSCGSYILGHGYEGALHLWKIEEIDDRINLIPQVINSGHFNTVEDCCWDKHSGRYLLSVSTDQTTRLHAEWKRNEIISWHEIGRPQIHGYEMKCLTFIGSNHQRFVSGADEKILRVFDPPKNFLENFARITKINVDEDIQKAQSLPEGANVPALGLSNKAIFDNDEDQTTTTTTTVMDDNPMTVDGLYKEGFFKAIVLNEPPFEEHLLQNTLWPEIQKLYGHGYEIIAVASNPSGSIIASSCKASQQNDAAIILWNTNTWKPIIRLAIHQLTVVRMTFSNNGQYLLSVSRDRSWSLFEIDETNFQARLYKRISSNNPYHKRIIWTCSFSHDDKYFITGARDQIIHVWHVNEKSHDDNEQPCEKNYLKLNDSVTAVTFASRLIENEKYFVVAGLDNGTVLFYTWNEQISWQHLTSITPPLGFHLTVNQLCFRPSLLLSSSSYQLAGCSNDGTVRIFNISLS
;
A
#
# COMPACT_ATOMS: atom_id res chain seq x y z
N MET A 1 2.52 6.89 -7.26
CA MET A 1 1.22 7.20 -6.63
C MET A 1 1.31 8.61 -6.06
N SER A 2 0.47 9.55 -6.50
CA SER A 2 0.42 10.91 -5.98
C SER A 2 -1.02 11.23 -5.57
N CYS A 3 -1.27 11.45 -4.28
CA CYS A 3 -2.58 11.76 -3.73
C CYS A 3 -2.68 13.28 -3.46
N TRP A 4 -3.72 13.95 -3.98
CA TRP A 4 -3.91 15.40 -3.87
C TRP A 4 -5.32 15.74 -3.33
N HIS A 5 -5.45 16.81 -2.53
CA HIS A 5 -6.67 17.25 -1.82
C HIS A 5 -7.12 18.67 -2.23
N SER A 6 -8.44 18.92 -2.34
CA SER A 6 -9.04 20.28 -2.29
C SER A 6 -10.58 20.29 -2.22
N LYS A 7 -11.22 21.02 -1.26
CA LYS A 7 -12.40 21.94 -1.28
C LYS A 7 -13.95 21.59 -1.15
N ARG A 8 -14.45 20.91 -0.09
CA ARG A 8 -15.73 20.92 0.72
C ARG A 8 -17.18 20.84 0.13
N LYS A 9 -18.02 19.98 0.75
CA LYS A 9 -19.51 20.08 0.85
C LYS A 9 -19.97 20.31 2.31
N HIS A 10 -21.14 20.95 2.49
CA HIS A 10 -21.65 21.48 3.77
C HIS A 10 -22.01 20.40 4.82
N PHE A 11 -21.64 20.64 6.08
CA PHE A 11 -21.88 19.78 7.26
C PHE A 11 -23.35 19.39 7.49
N ILE A 12 -24.31 20.25 7.14
CA ILE A 12 -25.75 19.92 7.23
C ILE A 12 -26.15 18.84 6.21
N ALA A 13 -25.51 18.80 5.03
CA ALA A 13 -25.76 17.75 4.04
C ALA A 13 -25.23 16.39 4.51
N PHE A 14 -24.17 16.38 5.32
CA PHE A 14 -23.63 15.18 5.96
C PHE A 14 -24.59 14.62 7.03
N LEU A 15 -25.15 15.47 7.88
CA LEU A 15 -26.16 15.06 8.87
C LEU A 15 -27.45 14.54 8.23
N VAL A 16 -27.89 15.15 7.11
CA VAL A 16 -29.07 14.70 6.35
C VAL A 16 -28.80 13.39 5.58
N SER A 17 -27.58 13.18 5.08
CA SER A 17 -27.22 11.89 4.45
C SER A 17 -27.19 10.74 5.45
N SER A 18 -26.81 11.00 6.70
CA SER A 18 -26.84 9.98 7.77
C SER A 18 -28.27 9.60 8.21
N LEU A 19 -29.25 10.50 8.02
CA LEU A 19 -30.68 10.22 8.25
C LEU A 19 -31.33 9.38 7.14
N ASN A 20 -30.81 9.44 5.91
CA ASN A 20 -31.35 8.70 4.77
C ASN A 20 -30.87 7.24 4.69
N ASN A 21 -30.03 6.80 5.63
CA ASN A 21 -29.58 5.40 5.71
C ASN A 21 -30.50 4.50 6.57
N GLU A 22 -31.67 4.98 7.01
CA GLU A 22 -32.73 4.10 7.50
C GLU A 22 -33.52 3.50 6.32
N ALA A 23 -32.88 2.62 5.54
CA ALA A 23 -33.53 1.55 4.79
C ALA A 23 -32.47 0.69 4.09
N ASN A 24 -31.63 -0.02 4.85
CA ASN A 24 -31.07 -1.33 4.49
C ASN A 24 -30.26 -1.82 5.68
N ASP A 25 -30.91 -2.63 6.52
CA ASP A 25 -30.23 -3.47 7.50
C ASP A 25 -29.16 -4.28 6.77
N ASN A 26 -27.87 -3.95 6.93
CA ASN A 26 -26.74 -4.89 6.93
C ASN A 26 -25.33 -4.26 7.01
N ASP A 27 -25.16 -2.93 7.02
CA ASP A 27 -23.82 -2.33 7.22
C ASP A 27 -23.61 -1.82 8.65
N ILE A 28 -22.83 -2.58 9.42
CA ILE A 28 -22.27 -2.15 10.71
C ILE A 28 -21.08 -1.24 10.40
N SER A 29 -21.37 -0.03 9.93
CA SER A 29 -20.44 1.11 10.02
C SER A 29 -21.05 2.09 11.02
N SER A 30 -20.25 2.51 12.00
CA SER A 30 -20.68 3.30 13.16
C SER A 30 -21.27 4.67 12.75
N GLY A 31 -22.58 4.71 12.50
CA GLY A 31 -23.37 5.93 12.41
C GLY A 31 -23.82 6.39 13.79
N LEU A 32 -23.95 7.71 13.98
CA LEU A 32 -24.54 8.30 15.20
C LEU A 32 -25.96 7.73 15.39
N THR A 33 -26.25 7.19 16.57
CA THR A 33 -27.60 6.75 16.91
C THR A 33 -28.56 7.94 16.90
N LEU A 34 -29.86 7.71 16.66
CA LEU A 34 -30.86 8.79 16.63
C LEU A 34 -30.79 9.73 17.86
N PRO A 35 -30.61 9.24 19.11
CA PRO A 35 -30.41 10.09 20.28
C PRO A 35 -29.12 10.93 20.23
N GLU A 36 -28.00 10.34 19.81
CA GLU A 36 -26.72 11.05 19.66
C GLU A 36 -26.78 12.12 18.56
N LEU A 37 -27.45 11.81 17.44
CA LEU A 37 -27.73 12.77 16.39
C LEU A 37 -28.61 13.93 16.90
N PHE A 38 -29.65 13.62 17.68
CA PHE A 38 -30.50 14.63 18.31
C PHE A 38 -29.71 15.50 19.29
N ASP A 39 -28.79 14.92 20.04
CA ASP A 39 -27.95 15.66 20.99
C ASP A 39 -26.90 16.53 20.28
N GLU A 40 -26.31 16.04 19.18
CA GLU A 40 -25.42 16.84 18.32
C GLU A 40 -26.18 17.97 17.60
N ILE A 41 -27.38 17.70 17.06
CA ILE A 41 -28.22 18.74 16.44
C ILE A 41 -28.70 19.75 17.49
N LYS A 42 -29.12 19.31 18.68
CA LYS A 42 -29.46 20.22 19.78
C LYS A 42 -28.26 21.04 20.19
N SER A 43 -27.08 20.44 20.34
CA SER A 43 -25.84 21.13 20.68
C SER A 43 -25.51 22.17 19.61
N LEU A 44 -25.58 21.84 18.33
CA LEU A 44 -25.35 22.76 17.21
C LEU A 44 -26.37 23.92 17.19
N ILE A 45 -27.65 23.63 17.38
CA ILE A 45 -28.71 24.65 17.39
C ILE A 45 -28.58 25.54 18.63
N LEU A 46 -28.39 24.97 19.82
CA LEU A 46 -28.25 25.74 21.06
C LEU A 46 -26.98 26.61 21.04
N THR A 47 -25.83 26.03 20.67
CA THR A 47 -24.56 26.77 20.63
C THR A 47 -24.53 27.79 19.49
N GLY A 48 -25.06 27.46 18.30
CA GLY A 48 -25.13 28.38 17.17
C GLY A 48 -26.15 29.50 17.36
N PHE A 49 -27.32 29.20 17.95
CA PHE A 49 -28.34 30.20 18.24
C PHE A 49 -27.86 31.20 19.29
N ASP A 50 -27.42 30.74 20.45
CA ASP A 50 -27.08 31.62 21.58
C ASP A 50 -25.91 32.56 21.25
N THR A 51 -24.89 32.03 20.58
CA THR A 51 -23.73 32.83 20.15
C THR A 51 -24.11 33.87 19.08
N THR A 52 -24.90 33.49 18.09
CA THR A 52 -25.34 34.39 17.01
C THR A 52 -26.33 35.45 17.51
N SER A 53 -27.30 35.07 18.34
CA SER A 53 -28.27 36.02 18.91
C SER A 53 -27.58 37.04 19.82
N THR A 54 -26.58 36.61 20.58
CA THR A 54 -25.79 37.49 21.45
C THR A 54 -24.92 38.44 20.62
N ALA A 55 -24.23 37.94 19.59
CA ALA A 55 -23.45 38.77 18.68
C ALA A 55 -24.31 39.82 17.96
N LEU A 56 -25.49 39.42 17.47
CA LEU A 56 -26.43 40.32 16.81
C LEU A 56 -26.97 41.39 17.77
N SER A 57 -27.24 41.03 19.02
CA SER A 57 -27.68 41.97 20.06
C SER A 57 -26.62 43.05 20.32
N TRP A 58 -25.35 42.64 20.42
CA TRP A 58 -24.23 43.58 20.57
C TRP A 58 -24.01 44.43 19.32
N PHE A 59 -24.16 43.84 18.13
CA PHE A 59 -24.08 44.58 16.87
C PHE A 59 -25.12 45.70 16.82
N ILE A 60 -26.38 45.40 17.13
CA ILE A 60 -27.46 46.40 17.19
C ILE A 60 -27.15 47.46 18.25
N HIS A 61 -26.65 47.05 19.42
CA HIS A 61 -26.27 47.96 20.49
C HIS A 61 -25.21 48.97 20.04
N TYR A 62 -24.08 48.50 19.48
CA TYR A 62 -23.00 49.39 19.01
C TYR A 62 -23.44 50.23 17.81
N ALA A 63 -24.15 49.66 16.84
CA ALA A 63 -24.69 50.41 15.71
C ALA A 63 -25.65 51.53 16.15
N SER A 64 -26.44 51.33 17.23
CA SER A 64 -27.33 52.36 17.77
C SER A 64 -26.60 53.50 18.49
N LYS A 65 -25.42 53.23 19.05
CA LYS A 65 -24.57 54.21 19.75
C LYS A 65 -23.67 55.02 18.81
N HIS A 66 -23.47 54.53 17.58
CA HIS A 66 -22.60 55.12 16.56
C HIS A 66 -23.38 55.40 15.26
N PRO A 67 -24.20 56.48 15.21
CA PRO A 67 -24.99 56.83 14.03
C PRO A 67 -24.16 56.97 12.75
N GLU A 68 -22.91 57.42 12.86
CA GLU A 68 -21.95 57.54 11.76
C GLU A 68 -21.60 56.18 11.13
N VAL A 69 -21.35 55.16 11.96
CA VAL A 69 -21.09 53.78 11.51
C VAL A 69 -22.35 53.21 10.87
N GLN A 70 -23.51 53.44 11.48
CA GLN A 70 -24.80 52.99 10.95
C GLN A 70 -25.09 53.61 9.58
N GLN A 71 -24.77 54.90 9.39
CA GLN A 71 -24.97 55.58 8.12
C GLN A 71 -24.03 55.02 7.04
N ARG A 72 -22.76 54.77 7.39
CA ARG A 72 -21.78 54.19 6.48
C ARG A 72 -22.12 52.76 6.06
N ILE A 73 -22.65 51.94 6.97
CA ILE A 73 -23.23 50.63 6.64
C ILE A 73 -24.37 50.79 5.62
N LYS A 74 -25.29 51.75 5.83
CA LYS A 74 -26.40 51.97 4.88
C LYS A 74 -25.90 52.42 3.51
N ASP A 75 -24.83 53.20 3.46
CA ASP A 75 -24.25 53.67 2.20
C ASP A 75 -23.57 52.50 1.46
N GLU A 76 -22.82 51.63 2.15
CA GLU A 76 -22.28 50.38 1.56
C GLU A 76 -23.40 49.45 1.04
N LEU A 77 -24.49 49.30 1.81
CA LEU A 77 -25.65 48.52 1.36
C LEU A 77 -26.33 49.14 0.13
N ARG A 78 -26.33 50.48 -0.02
CA ARG A 78 -26.84 51.16 -1.23
C ARG A 78 -25.91 50.97 -2.42
N GLU A 79 -24.59 51.06 -2.22
CA GLU A 79 -23.58 50.82 -3.26
C GLU A 79 -23.73 49.44 -3.89
N HIS A 80 -24.11 48.44 -3.10
CA HIS A 80 -24.37 47.08 -3.57
C HIS A 80 -25.84 46.80 -3.93
N ASN A 81 -26.68 47.83 -4.09
CA ASN A 81 -28.10 47.73 -4.48
C ASN A 81 -28.98 46.88 -3.54
N LEU A 82 -28.65 46.83 -2.25
CA LEU A 82 -29.42 46.09 -1.23
C LEU A 82 -30.53 46.94 -0.58
N ILE A 83 -30.64 48.22 -0.96
CA ILE A 83 -31.68 49.16 -0.51
C ILE A 83 -32.28 49.88 -1.73
N PRO A 84 -33.63 49.92 -1.88
CA PRO A 84 -34.64 49.41 -0.96
C PRO A 84 -34.80 47.88 -1.03
N MET A 85 -35.09 47.24 0.12
CA MET A 85 -35.31 45.78 0.28
C MET A 85 -36.48 45.19 -0.54
N THR A 86 -37.06 45.95 -1.48
CA THR A 86 -38.10 45.51 -2.40
C THR A 86 -37.57 44.79 -3.63
N SER A 87 -36.26 44.82 -3.88
CA SER A 87 -35.64 44.02 -4.94
C SER A 87 -35.48 42.58 -4.48
N SER A 88 -35.98 41.62 -5.27
CA SER A 88 -35.82 40.17 -5.11
C SER A 88 -34.38 39.67 -5.29
N VAL A 89 -33.39 40.46 -4.86
CA VAL A 89 -31.98 40.09 -4.91
C VAL A 89 -31.76 39.11 -3.76
N ALA A 90 -31.57 37.84 -4.10
CA ALA A 90 -31.17 36.85 -3.13
C ALA A 90 -29.81 37.26 -2.53
N LEU A 91 -29.72 37.33 -1.20
CA LEU A 91 -28.45 37.51 -0.50
C LEU A 91 -27.59 36.27 -0.76
N THR A 92 -26.65 36.37 -1.71
CA THR A 92 -25.69 35.31 -2.01
C THR A 92 -24.40 35.52 -1.22
N ALA A 93 -23.62 34.44 -1.03
CA ALA A 93 -22.31 34.52 -0.38
C ALA A 93 -21.37 35.52 -1.08
N ASP A 94 -21.44 35.62 -2.41
CA ASP A 94 -20.66 36.58 -3.21
C ASP A 94 -21.02 38.04 -2.98
N ILE A 95 -22.22 38.32 -2.47
CA ILE A 95 -22.63 39.68 -2.07
C ILE A 95 -22.11 39.96 -0.67
N LEU A 96 -22.17 38.99 0.24
CA LEU A 96 -21.67 39.14 1.61
C LEU A 96 -20.16 39.41 1.65
N THR A 97 -19.36 38.79 0.77
CA THR A 97 -17.91 39.05 0.66
C THR A 97 -17.57 40.45 0.16
N LYS A 98 -18.53 41.17 -0.43
CA LYS A 98 -18.36 42.55 -0.91
C LYS A 98 -18.68 43.60 0.15
N LEU A 99 -19.37 43.23 1.24
CA LEU A 99 -19.70 44.12 2.35
C LEU A 99 -18.53 44.27 3.33
N THR A 100 -17.42 44.82 2.82
CA THR A 100 -16.14 44.97 3.53
C THR A 100 -16.22 45.80 4.82
N TYR A 101 -16.99 46.89 4.81
CA TYR A 101 -17.16 47.75 5.99
C TYR A 101 -18.09 47.10 7.01
N MET A 102 -19.16 46.44 6.59
CA MET A 102 -20.00 45.63 7.47
C MET A 102 -19.19 44.56 8.20
N ASP A 103 -18.31 43.85 7.49
CA ASP A 103 -17.40 42.86 8.08
C ASP A 103 -16.46 43.49 9.12
N CYS A 104 -15.91 44.68 8.84
CA CYS A 104 -15.11 45.44 9.81
C CYS A 104 -15.90 45.79 11.08
N VAL A 105 -17.18 46.16 10.94
CA VAL A 105 -18.06 46.46 12.08
C VAL A 105 -18.32 45.20 12.90
N ILE A 106 -18.59 44.07 12.25
CA ILE A 106 -18.80 42.78 12.93
C ILE A 106 -17.54 42.37 13.70
N LYS A 107 -16.35 42.49 13.09
CA LYS A 107 -15.06 42.21 13.74
C LYS A 107 -14.83 43.10 14.96
N GLU A 108 -15.11 44.40 14.85
CA GLU A 108 -14.97 45.33 15.97
C GLU A 108 -16.00 45.07 17.09
N VAL A 109 -17.22 44.65 16.75
CA VAL A 109 -18.22 44.20 17.75
C VAL A 109 -17.71 42.97 18.51
N LEU A 110 -17.18 41.97 17.80
CA LEU A 110 -16.63 40.77 18.41
C LEU A 110 -15.36 41.04 19.23
N ARG A 111 -14.62 42.12 18.91
CA ARG A 111 -13.50 42.58 19.72
C ARG A 111 -13.97 43.23 21.02
N CYS A 112 -14.90 44.18 20.93
CA CYS A 112 -15.39 44.93 22.08
C CYS A 112 -16.29 44.08 23.01
N ALA A 113 -17.00 43.11 22.44
CA ALA A 113 -17.91 42.20 23.14
C ALA A 113 -17.72 40.76 22.63
N PRO A 114 -16.61 40.10 23.03
CA PRO A 114 -16.35 38.72 22.61
C PRO A 114 -17.39 37.78 23.20
N ILE A 115 -17.92 36.89 22.35
CA ILE A 115 -18.97 35.94 22.74
C ILE A 115 -18.41 34.82 23.62
N ALA A 116 -17.17 34.42 23.34
CA ALA A 116 -16.36 33.59 24.23
C ALA A 116 -15.44 34.50 25.05
N PHE A 117 -15.70 34.65 26.35
CA PHE A 117 -14.88 35.50 27.22
C PHE A 117 -13.52 34.86 27.55
N ASN A 118 -13.44 33.54 27.50
CA ASN A 118 -12.23 32.77 27.76
C ASN A 118 -12.18 31.48 26.94
N VAL A 119 -10.98 30.89 26.90
CA VAL A 119 -10.73 29.55 26.38
C VAL A 119 -9.90 28.79 27.41
N LEU A 120 -10.30 27.54 27.68
CA LEU A 120 -9.58 26.64 28.56
C LEU A 120 -8.80 25.60 27.72
N ARG A 121 -7.57 25.30 28.14
CA ARG A 121 -6.73 24.24 27.58
C ARG A 121 -6.11 23.44 28.71
N ILE A 122 -5.86 22.15 28.50
CA ILE A 122 -5.12 21.31 29.45
C ILE A 122 -3.77 21.00 28.82
N ALA A 123 -2.69 21.25 29.55
CA ALA A 123 -1.34 20.93 29.11
C ALA A 123 -1.15 19.41 29.04
N LEU A 124 -0.82 18.88 27.86
CA LEU A 124 -0.62 17.44 27.65
C LEU A 124 0.79 16.96 28.02
N CYS A 125 1.73 17.89 28.11
CA CYS A 125 3.12 17.69 28.53
C CYS A 125 3.58 18.90 29.37
N ASP A 126 4.72 18.74 30.04
CA ASP A 126 5.40 19.88 30.68
C ASP A 126 5.92 20.82 29.58
N ASP A 127 5.76 22.13 29.76
CA ASP A 127 6.15 23.16 28.80
C ASP A 127 6.59 24.44 29.52
N LEU A 128 7.29 25.31 28.80
CA LEU A 128 7.87 26.55 29.30
C LEU A 128 7.45 27.73 28.41
N ILE A 129 6.51 28.55 28.88
CA ILE A 129 6.05 29.73 28.15
C ILE A 129 7.00 30.91 28.43
N ASP A 130 7.52 31.52 27.35
CA ASP A 130 8.42 32.69 27.37
C ASP A 130 9.67 32.52 28.26
N GLY A 131 10.17 31.28 28.37
CA GLY A 131 11.38 30.97 29.12
C GLY A 131 11.27 31.08 30.65
N THR A 132 10.09 31.45 31.17
CA THR A 132 9.94 31.85 32.59
C THR A 132 8.71 31.25 33.27
N ILE A 133 7.67 30.88 32.52
CA ILE A 133 6.44 30.32 33.07
C ILE A 133 6.42 28.82 32.81
N HIS A 134 6.61 28.03 33.87
CA HIS A 134 6.47 26.57 33.81
C HIS A 134 5.00 26.17 33.83
N VAL A 135 4.58 25.41 32.83
CA VAL A 135 3.28 24.76 32.74
C VAL A 135 3.51 23.26 32.84
N ARG A 136 2.90 22.59 33.82
CA ARG A 136 3.06 21.14 34.00
C ARG A 136 1.99 20.39 33.24
N LYS A 137 2.30 19.16 32.84
CA LYS A 137 1.33 18.20 32.32
C LYS A 137 0.15 18.07 33.29
N GLY A 138 -1.05 18.32 32.77
CA GLY A 138 -2.30 18.34 33.52
C GLY A 138 -2.75 19.71 34.01
N ASP A 139 -1.90 20.74 33.92
CA ASP A 139 -2.29 22.11 34.28
C ASP A 139 -3.36 22.63 33.30
N THR A 140 -4.36 23.32 33.83
CA THR A 140 -5.37 23.99 33.01
C THR A 140 -4.95 25.43 32.74
N ILE A 141 -4.67 25.74 31.48
CA ILE A 141 -4.34 27.07 31.00
C ILE A 141 -5.65 27.83 30.71
N PHE A 142 -5.77 29.01 31.31
CA PHE A 142 -6.88 29.94 31.10
C PHE A 142 -6.41 31.08 30.19
N MET A 143 -6.99 31.18 28.99
CA MET A 143 -6.74 32.28 28.06
C MET A 143 -7.92 33.25 28.06
N SER A 144 -7.68 34.49 28.46
CA SER A 144 -8.71 35.54 28.49
C SER A 144 -8.80 36.26 27.14
N ILE A 145 -9.78 35.90 26.31
CA ILE A 145 -10.03 36.56 25.03
C ILE A 145 -10.32 38.05 25.25
N HIS A 146 -11.15 38.37 26.24
CA HIS A 146 -11.51 39.75 26.56
C HIS A 146 -10.30 40.65 26.85
N ASN A 147 -9.32 40.12 27.62
CA ASN A 147 -8.12 40.88 27.95
C ASN A 147 -7.22 41.05 26.73
N ILE A 148 -7.09 40.03 25.88
CA ILE A 148 -6.29 40.10 24.64
C ILE A 148 -6.88 41.14 23.68
N HIS A 149 -8.20 41.19 23.53
CA HIS A 149 -8.91 42.13 22.66
C HIS A 149 -8.91 43.58 23.14
N SER A 150 -8.58 43.79 24.42
CA SER A 150 -8.51 45.11 25.06
C SER A 150 -7.08 45.53 25.37
N ASP A 151 -6.07 44.72 25.02
CA ASP A 151 -4.68 44.96 25.38
C ASP A 151 -4.07 46.08 24.52
N PRO A 152 -3.65 47.20 25.12
CA PRO A 152 -3.08 48.33 24.37
C PRO A 152 -1.77 47.99 23.65
N ARG A 153 -1.09 46.89 24.00
CA ARG A 153 0.13 46.42 23.31
C ARG A 153 -0.15 45.99 21.87
N TYR A 154 -1.33 45.41 21.63
CA TYR A 154 -1.72 44.91 20.30
C TYR A 154 -2.69 45.86 19.60
N TRP A 155 -3.47 46.63 20.35
CA TRP A 155 -4.50 47.52 19.84
C TRP A 155 -4.06 48.99 19.92
N ARG A 156 -3.19 49.42 18.99
CA ARG A 156 -2.51 50.74 18.92
C ARG A 156 -3.46 51.96 18.93
N ILE A 157 -4.59 51.90 18.22
CA ILE A 157 -5.68 52.89 18.33
C ILE A 157 -6.48 52.54 19.59
N ASP A 158 -6.62 53.50 20.52
CA ASP A 158 -7.31 53.39 21.82
C ASP A 158 -8.33 52.24 21.87
N ALA A 159 -7.93 51.12 22.48
CA ALA A 159 -8.68 49.87 22.49
C ALA A 159 -10.08 49.99 23.15
N SER A 160 -10.29 51.05 23.93
CA SER A 160 -11.56 51.36 24.59
C SER A 160 -12.60 52.00 23.65
N ARG A 161 -12.18 52.47 22.48
CA ARG A 161 -13.06 53.06 21.47
C ARG A 161 -13.50 52.01 20.46
N PHE A 162 -14.74 52.13 20.03
CA PHE A 162 -15.31 51.34 18.93
C PHE A 162 -14.94 52.01 17.60
N VAL A 163 -13.98 51.44 16.87
CA VAL A 163 -13.48 51.98 15.60
C VAL A 163 -13.38 50.85 14.55
N PRO A 164 -14.46 50.59 13.78
CA PRO A 164 -14.48 49.56 12.75
C PRO A 164 -13.36 49.69 11.71
N GLU A 165 -12.96 50.93 11.38
CA GLU A 165 -11.93 51.25 10.38
C GLU A 165 -10.57 50.61 10.68
N ARG A 166 -10.34 50.17 11.92
CA ARG A 166 -9.17 49.39 12.35
C ARG A 166 -8.96 48.11 11.53
N PHE A 167 -10.00 47.55 10.94
CA PHE A 167 -9.94 46.32 10.16
C PHE A 167 -9.92 46.55 8.63
N LEU A 168 -9.98 47.81 8.15
CA LEU A 168 -9.97 48.14 6.71
C LEU A 168 -8.62 47.92 6.03
N HIS A 169 -7.54 47.97 6.82
CA HIS A 169 -6.20 47.64 6.39
C HIS A 169 -5.73 46.53 7.33
N GLU A 170 -5.47 45.33 6.81
CA GLU A 170 -4.74 44.32 7.57
C GLU A 170 -3.37 44.91 7.90
N ASP A 171 -3.24 45.46 9.09
CA ASP A 171 -1.99 46.02 9.59
C ASP A 171 -0.98 44.86 9.61
N LYS A 172 0.02 44.89 8.71
CA LYS A 172 1.05 43.84 8.59
C LYS A 172 1.83 43.58 9.90
N ASP A 173 1.66 44.46 10.88
CA ASP A 173 2.26 44.42 12.22
C ASP A 173 1.35 43.82 13.31
N HIS A 174 0.11 43.42 12.99
CA HIS A 174 -0.83 42.90 14.00
C HIS A 174 -0.58 41.41 14.25
N HIS A 175 -0.32 41.04 15.51
CA HIS A 175 -0.07 39.64 15.88
C HIS A 175 -1.29 38.77 15.57
N SER A 176 -1.10 37.61 14.93
CA SER A 176 -2.17 36.75 14.40
C SER A 176 -3.18 36.27 15.46
N TYR A 177 -2.75 36.23 16.72
CA TYR A 177 -3.58 35.86 17.88
C TYR A 177 -4.12 37.04 18.70
N ALA A 178 -3.94 38.28 18.23
CA ALA A 178 -4.46 39.47 18.92
C ALA A 178 -5.98 39.62 18.75
N PHE A 179 -6.57 39.05 17.68
CA PHE A 179 -8.00 38.97 17.45
C PHE A 179 -8.46 37.50 17.41
N LEU A 180 -9.39 37.14 18.29
CA LEU A 180 -9.82 35.78 18.62
C LEU A 180 -11.34 35.75 18.88
N PRO A 181 -12.18 35.68 17.85
CA PRO A 181 -13.62 35.84 18.04
C PRO A 181 -14.28 34.65 18.78
N PHE A 182 -13.70 33.44 18.69
CA PHE A 182 -14.28 32.22 19.30
C PHE A 182 -13.23 31.25 19.86
N ASP A 183 -12.15 30.96 19.11
CA ASP A 183 -10.97 30.21 19.57
C ASP A 183 -9.86 30.39 18.51
N GLY A 184 -8.58 30.39 18.91
CA GLY A 184 -7.44 30.67 18.03
C GLY A 184 -6.94 29.49 17.22
N ASP A 185 -7.49 28.31 17.46
CA ASP A 185 -7.15 27.13 16.69
C ASP A 185 -7.89 27.12 15.36
N TYR A 186 -7.16 26.80 14.29
CA TYR A 186 -7.73 26.17 13.11
C TYR A 186 -8.46 24.90 13.59
N ARG A 187 -9.74 25.00 13.92
CA ARG A 187 -10.59 23.82 14.07
C ARG A 187 -10.51 23.10 12.73
N ALA A 188 -9.75 22.01 12.70
CA ALA A 188 -9.75 21.03 11.64
C ALA A 188 -11.18 20.47 11.61
N TYR A 189 -12.04 21.14 10.85
CA TYR A 189 -13.36 20.64 10.53
C TYR A 189 -13.17 19.33 9.76
N ALA A 190 -13.38 18.22 10.44
CA ALA A 190 -13.56 16.92 9.84
C ALA A 190 -14.74 17.01 8.86
N ASN A 191 -14.45 16.96 7.55
CA ASN A 191 -15.42 16.59 6.52
C ASN A 191 -14.71 16.30 5.18
N SER A 192 -14.40 15.02 4.96
CA SER A 192 -14.97 14.24 3.86
C SER A 192 -14.86 14.86 2.45
N GLU A 193 -13.69 14.77 1.83
CA GLU A 193 -13.51 15.05 0.41
C GLU A 193 -13.12 13.80 -0.37
N PHE A 194 -13.52 13.75 -1.63
CA PHE A 194 -12.99 12.75 -2.53
C PHE A 194 -11.52 13.08 -2.83
N HIS A 195 -10.65 12.11 -2.63
CA HIS A 195 -9.26 12.12 -3.08
C HIS A 195 -9.20 11.59 -4.51
N TYR A 196 -8.30 12.19 -5.27
CA TYR A 196 -7.94 11.68 -6.58
C TYR A 196 -6.55 11.04 -6.52
N PHE A 197 -6.39 9.89 -7.17
CA PHE A 197 -5.07 9.34 -7.47
C PHE A 197 -4.97 8.95 -8.94
N LEU A 198 -3.74 9.00 -9.43
CA LEU A 198 -3.38 8.61 -10.80
C LEU A 198 -2.61 7.29 -10.79
N SER A 199 -2.94 6.43 -11.74
CA SER A 199 -2.19 5.20 -12.02
C SER A 199 -1.74 5.19 -13.49
N ALA A 200 -0.46 4.97 -13.72
CA ALA A 200 0.08 4.64 -15.04
C ALA A 200 0.09 3.12 -15.22
N SER A 201 -0.15 2.63 -16.44
CA SER A 201 -0.24 1.20 -16.72
C SER A 201 0.54 0.79 -17.96
N VAL A 202 0.99 -0.46 -17.97
CA VAL A 202 1.62 -1.14 -19.12
C VAL A 202 0.62 -1.33 -20.26
N ASP A 203 -0.68 -1.30 -19.96
CA ASP A 203 -1.77 -1.33 -20.95
C ASP A 203 -1.90 -0.03 -21.78
N LYS A 204 -0.96 0.91 -21.62
CA LYS A 204 -0.86 2.19 -22.35
C LYS A 204 -1.88 3.24 -21.90
N THR A 205 -2.64 2.97 -20.84
CA THR A 205 -3.64 3.89 -20.31
C THR A 205 -3.21 4.50 -18.98
N ILE A 206 -3.85 5.61 -18.64
CA ILE A 206 -3.75 6.23 -17.32
C ILE A 206 -5.13 6.16 -16.69
N GLY A 207 -5.20 5.64 -15.47
CA GLY A 207 -6.41 5.66 -14.66
C GLY A 207 -6.40 6.89 -13.76
N LEU A 208 -7.45 7.71 -13.84
CA LEU A 208 -7.77 8.66 -12.79
C LEU A 208 -8.85 8.03 -11.92
N TRP A 209 -8.58 7.95 -10.62
CA TRP A 209 -9.45 7.33 -9.63
C TRP A 209 -9.94 8.38 -8.67
N LYS A 210 -11.21 8.29 -8.30
CA LYS A 210 -11.87 9.18 -7.35
C LYS A 210 -12.44 8.34 -6.24
N GLY A 211 -12.08 8.65 -5.02
CA GLY A 211 -12.52 7.88 -3.87
C GLY A 211 -12.50 8.67 -2.59
N LYS A 212 -13.11 8.13 -1.56
CA LYS A 212 -13.06 8.68 -0.21
C LYS A 212 -12.71 7.53 0.72
N ASP A 213 -11.75 7.76 1.61
CA ASP A 213 -11.22 6.74 2.52
C ASP A 213 -10.65 5.53 1.75
N GLU A 214 -11.27 4.35 1.85
CA GLU A 214 -10.83 3.11 1.18
C GLU A 214 -11.55 2.84 -0.16
N ASP A 215 -12.63 3.55 -0.44
CA ASP A 215 -13.47 3.31 -1.62
C ASP A 215 -13.08 4.21 -2.79
N TYR A 216 -12.26 3.69 -3.70
CA TYR A 216 -11.89 4.35 -4.94
C TYR A 216 -12.57 3.71 -6.16
N THR A 217 -13.17 4.57 -6.98
CA THR A 217 -13.75 4.19 -8.26
C THR A 217 -12.99 4.85 -9.39
N LYS A 218 -12.91 4.17 -10.54
CA LYS A 218 -12.27 4.74 -11.73
C LYS A 218 -13.14 5.89 -12.24
N TYR A 219 -12.61 7.11 -12.18
CA TYR A 219 -13.30 8.33 -12.60
C TYR A 219 -13.24 8.50 -14.12
N THR A 220 -12.05 8.32 -14.71
CA THR A 220 -11.88 8.34 -16.17
C THR A 220 -10.59 7.59 -16.58
N SER A 221 -10.48 7.28 -17.87
CA SER A 221 -9.28 6.67 -18.45
C SER A 221 -8.72 7.61 -19.51
N LEU A 222 -7.43 7.94 -19.42
CA LEU A 222 -6.74 8.71 -20.44
C LEU A 222 -6.11 7.71 -21.40
N VAL A 223 -6.55 7.73 -22.65
CA VAL A 223 -6.13 6.80 -23.71
C VAL A 223 -5.51 7.60 -24.85
N GLY A 224 -4.30 7.22 -25.27
CA GLY A 224 -3.64 7.87 -26.42
C GLY A 224 -2.14 7.59 -26.56
N HIS A 225 -1.48 7.05 -25.54
CA HIS A 225 -0.12 6.53 -25.69
C HIS A 225 -0.09 5.24 -26.51
N GLN A 226 1.02 5.01 -27.22
CA GLN A 226 1.21 3.83 -28.08
C GLN A 226 1.97 2.69 -27.38
N ASN A 227 2.58 2.98 -26.22
CA ASN A 227 3.35 2.05 -25.42
C ASN A 227 3.12 2.29 -23.91
N SER A 228 3.77 1.49 -23.05
CA SER A 228 3.66 1.57 -21.59
C SER A 228 3.85 2.99 -21.06
N VAL A 229 3.00 3.42 -20.14
CA VAL A 229 3.14 4.72 -19.47
C VAL A 229 4.08 4.55 -18.28
N THR A 230 5.18 5.32 -18.26
CA THR A 230 6.27 5.16 -17.29
C THR A 230 6.14 6.11 -16.11
N THR A 231 5.63 7.32 -16.33
CA THR A 231 5.51 8.35 -15.30
C THR A 231 4.27 9.20 -15.53
N VAL A 232 3.66 9.66 -14.44
CA VAL A 232 2.46 10.49 -14.46
C VAL A 232 2.47 11.44 -13.27
N VAL A 233 2.10 12.68 -13.51
CA VAL A 233 1.86 13.70 -12.48
C VAL A 233 0.55 14.43 -12.78
N GLY A 234 -0.18 14.76 -11.72
CA GLY A 234 -1.44 15.48 -11.81
C GLY A 234 -1.38 16.77 -11.00
N TYR A 235 -2.07 17.79 -11.49
CA TYR A 235 -2.28 19.05 -10.78
C TYR A 235 -3.74 19.47 -10.87
N GLN A 236 -4.30 19.89 -9.74
CA GLN A 236 -5.61 20.52 -9.66
C GLN A 236 -5.54 21.67 -8.65
N GLN A 237 -5.99 22.86 -9.05
CA GLN A 237 -5.95 24.05 -8.19
C GLN A 237 -7.07 24.04 -7.14
N SER A 238 -8.30 23.76 -7.56
CA SER A 238 -9.51 23.65 -6.72
C SER A 238 -10.33 22.44 -7.19
N PRO A 239 -11.20 21.81 -6.38
CA PRO A 239 -11.93 20.61 -6.83
C PRO A 239 -12.89 20.84 -7.99
N ASN A 240 -13.27 22.10 -8.20
CA ASN A 240 -14.15 22.54 -9.29
C ASN A 240 -13.35 22.98 -10.53
N ASP A 241 -12.02 23.07 -10.45
CA ASP A 241 -11.17 23.40 -11.59
C ASP A 241 -10.83 22.12 -12.38
N ASP A 242 -10.50 22.31 -13.66
CA ASP A 242 -10.01 21.24 -14.51
C ASP A 242 -8.77 20.56 -13.92
N ILE A 243 -8.66 19.25 -14.12
CA ILE A 243 -7.49 18.48 -13.71
C ILE A 243 -6.50 18.42 -14.87
N TYR A 244 -5.29 18.91 -14.65
CA TYR A 244 -4.20 18.81 -15.61
C TYR A 244 -3.33 17.62 -15.27
N VAL A 245 -3.00 16.81 -16.28
CA VAL A 245 -2.13 15.63 -16.10
C VAL A 245 -1.02 15.69 -17.12
N ALA A 246 0.22 15.44 -16.70
CA ALA A 246 1.33 15.19 -17.61
C ALA A 246 1.77 13.72 -17.49
N SER A 247 2.02 13.08 -18.62
CA SER A 247 2.41 11.67 -18.67
C SER A 247 3.54 11.42 -19.65
N GLY A 248 4.49 10.59 -19.24
CA GLY A 248 5.59 10.09 -20.07
C GLY A 248 5.39 8.62 -20.40
N SER A 249 5.83 8.21 -21.60
CA SER A 249 5.69 6.83 -22.06
C SER A 249 6.93 6.32 -22.77
N ALA A 250 7.05 5.00 -22.81
CA ALA A 250 8.00 4.26 -23.63
C ALA A 250 7.72 4.38 -25.15
N ASP A 251 6.74 5.18 -25.57
CA ASP A 251 6.54 5.59 -26.98
C ASP A 251 7.34 6.84 -27.36
N SER A 252 8.26 7.28 -26.50
CA SER A 252 9.08 8.49 -26.67
C SER A 252 8.28 9.79 -26.66
N THR A 253 7.05 9.80 -26.13
CA THR A 253 6.24 11.00 -26.01
C THR A 253 5.94 11.40 -24.57
N VAL A 254 5.81 12.71 -24.35
CA VAL A 254 5.15 13.29 -23.17
C VAL A 254 3.84 13.92 -23.61
N LYS A 255 2.74 13.55 -22.96
CA LYS A 255 1.40 14.07 -23.24
C LYS A 255 0.91 14.91 -22.08
N ILE A 256 0.28 16.03 -22.40
CA ILE A 256 -0.42 16.88 -21.44
C ILE A 256 -1.91 16.72 -21.69
N TRP A 257 -2.66 16.50 -20.62
CA TRP A 257 -4.08 16.23 -20.63
C TRP A 257 -4.80 17.27 -19.80
N CYS A 258 -5.99 17.66 -20.25
CA CYS A 258 -6.96 18.44 -19.50
C CYS A 258 -8.22 17.59 -19.31
N ILE A 259 -8.69 17.50 -18.06
CA ILE A 259 -9.87 16.72 -17.68
C ILE A 259 -10.91 17.67 -17.12
N SER A 260 -12.01 17.82 -17.87
CA SER A 260 -13.19 18.60 -17.50
C SER A 260 -14.39 17.67 -17.43
N ASP A 261 -15.13 17.66 -16.31
CA ASP A 261 -16.38 16.89 -16.15
C ASP A 261 -16.29 15.41 -16.63
N THR A 262 -15.18 14.72 -16.31
CA THR A 262 -14.80 13.32 -16.70
C THR A 262 -14.21 13.13 -18.10
N LEU A 263 -14.33 14.11 -18.99
CA LEU A 263 -13.77 14.02 -20.33
C LEU A 263 -12.27 14.34 -20.29
N ALA A 264 -11.44 13.33 -20.53
CA ALA A 264 -10.01 13.50 -20.69
C ALA A 264 -9.66 13.85 -22.14
N THR A 265 -9.02 15.01 -22.34
CA THR A 265 -8.54 15.46 -23.66
C THR A 265 -7.03 15.66 -23.63
N CYS A 266 -6.33 15.19 -24.66
CA CYS A 266 -4.91 15.48 -24.82
C CYS A 266 -4.75 16.86 -25.45
N ILE A 267 -4.19 17.82 -24.71
CA ILE A 267 -4.00 19.20 -25.18
C ILE A 267 -2.69 19.36 -25.94
N HIS A 268 -1.62 18.68 -25.52
CA HIS A 268 -0.29 18.75 -26.15
C HIS A 268 0.39 17.38 -26.18
N THR A 269 1.23 17.17 -27.18
CA THR A 269 2.15 16.02 -27.27
C THR A 269 3.54 16.55 -27.62
N ILE A 270 4.54 16.21 -26.79
CA ILE A 270 5.95 16.41 -27.05
C ILE A 270 6.52 15.08 -27.54
N ASP A 271 7.16 15.08 -28.70
CA ASP A 271 7.81 13.90 -29.28
C ASP A 271 9.34 14.04 -29.19
N PHE A 272 9.98 13.09 -28.50
CA PHE A 272 11.43 13.03 -28.35
C PHE A 272 12.12 12.15 -29.39
N MET A 273 11.37 11.56 -30.32
CA MET A 273 11.77 10.65 -31.40
C MET A 273 12.43 9.35 -30.93
N ASN A 274 13.56 9.48 -30.22
CA ASN A 274 14.40 8.36 -29.76
C ASN A 274 14.65 8.36 -28.24
N GLY A 275 14.21 9.39 -27.51
CA GLY A 275 14.41 9.48 -26.06
C GLY A 275 13.14 9.14 -25.27
N PHE A 276 13.28 8.47 -24.12
CA PHE A 276 12.15 8.14 -23.25
C PHE A 276 12.11 9.06 -22.04
N ALA A 277 10.93 9.58 -21.69
CA ALA A 277 10.74 10.33 -20.45
C ALA A 277 10.81 9.39 -19.25
N ILE A 278 11.81 9.62 -18.38
CA ILE A 278 12.04 8.83 -17.17
C ILE A 278 11.23 9.41 -16.02
N THR A 279 11.31 10.72 -15.82
CA THR A 279 10.61 11.42 -14.74
C THR A 279 10.19 12.81 -15.19
N LEU A 280 9.09 13.30 -14.63
CA LEU A 280 8.53 14.60 -14.93
C LEU A 280 7.83 15.18 -13.71
N GLU A 281 7.75 16.51 -13.66
CA GLU A 281 7.03 17.25 -12.62
C GLU A 281 6.29 18.43 -13.27
N LEU A 282 5.02 18.62 -12.93
CA LEU A 282 4.17 19.69 -13.47
C LEU A 282 3.78 20.63 -12.33
N VAL A 283 4.19 21.89 -12.43
CA VAL A 283 3.99 22.88 -11.36
C VAL A 283 3.33 24.14 -11.93
N PRO A 284 2.22 24.62 -11.34
CA PRO A 284 1.59 25.86 -11.77
C PRO A 284 2.49 27.05 -11.45
N LEU A 285 2.46 28.09 -12.27
CA LEU A 285 3.02 29.37 -11.89
C LEU A 285 2.08 30.07 -10.90
N ASP A 286 2.62 30.58 -9.80
CA ASP A 286 1.80 31.25 -8.78
C ASP A 286 1.13 32.50 -9.39
N ASN A 287 -0.11 32.80 -8.96
CA ASN A 287 -0.95 33.90 -9.44
C ASN A 287 -1.45 33.85 -10.90
N HIS A 288 -0.97 32.91 -11.74
CA HIS A 288 -1.42 32.79 -13.13
C HIS A 288 -2.18 31.47 -13.36
N LYS A 289 -3.50 31.58 -13.56
CA LYS A 289 -4.34 30.44 -13.93
C LYS A 289 -3.94 29.94 -15.32
N ASN A 290 -3.70 28.63 -15.45
CA ASN A 290 -3.40 27.92 -16.71
C ASN A 290 -1.99 28.12 -17.31
N ILE A 291 -1.01 28.60 -16.54
CA ILE A 291 0.41 28.55 -16.93
C ILE A 291 1.14 27.59 -16.00
N PHE A 292 1.83 26.62 -16.59
CA PHE A 292 2.59 25.61 -15.87
C PHE A 292 4.05 25.59 -16.34
N LEU A 293 4.95 25.26 -15.42
CA LEU A 293 6.29 24.81 -15.74
C LEU A 293 6.31 23.28 -15.66
N LEU A 294 6.67 22.66 -16.78
CA LEU A 294 6.85 21.22 -16.88
C LEU A 294 8.34 20.93 -16.93
N PHE A 295 8.82 20.16 -15.95
CA PHE A 295 10.18 19.67 -15.88
C PHE A 295 10.19 18.24 -16.42
N VAL A 296 11.07 17.95 -17.37
CA VAL A 296 11.17 16.63 -18.00
C VAL A 296 12.62 16.18 -17.99
N ALA A 297 12.89 15.01 -17.43
CA ALA A 297 14.14 14.30 -17.64
C ALA A 297 13.89 13.07 -18.52
N THR A 298 14.71 12.95 -19.56
CA THR A 298 14.71 11.78 -20.44
C THR A 298 15.87 10.85 -20.08
N ASP A 299 16.14 9.87 -20.92
CA ASP A 299 17.40 9.10 -21.02
C ASP A 299 18.68 9.94 -21.30
N LYS A 300 18.64 11.24 -21.00
CA LYS A 300 19.77 12.17 -21.08
C LYS A 300 20.04 12.73 -19.69
N ASN A 301 21.26 13.21 -19.48
CA ASN A 301 21.71 13.80 -18.23
C ASN A 301 21.27 15.26 -17.98
N LYS A 302 20.11 15.67 -18.55
CA LYS A 302 19.62 17.05 -18.52
C LYS A 302 18.14 17.09 -18.18
N VAL A 303 17.74 18.11 -17.43
CA VAL A 303 16.32 18.42 -17.20
C VAL A 303 15.91 19.53 -18.16
N GLN A 304 14.95 19.24 -19.03
CA GLN A 304 14.34 20.23 -19.92
C GLN A 304 13.15 20.87 -19.23
N ILE A 305 13.07 22.20 -19.25
CA ILE A 305 11.96 22.97 -18.68
C ILE A 305 11.13 23.51 -19.84
N TYR A 306 9.85 23.19 -19.81
CA TYR A 306 8.85 23.67 -20.76
C TYR A 306 7.88 24.61 -20.08
N GLN A 307 7.55 25.71 -20.75
CA GLN A 307 6.36 26.48 -20.43
C GLN A 307 5.16 25.80 -21.10
N VAL A 308 4.12 25.52 -20.32
CA VAL A 308 2.89 24.88 -20.80
C VAL A 308 1.70 25.79 -20.50
N SER A 309 0.88 26.01 -21.51
CA SER A 309 -0.42 26.66 -21.43
C SER A 309 -1.41 25.90 -22.32
N ASN A 310 -2.70 26.25 -22.28
CA ASN A 310 -3.70 25.58 -23.12
C ASN A 310 -3.43 25.69 -24.62
N SER A 311 -2.72 26.74 -25.08
CA SER A 311 -2.46 27.00 -26.50
C SER A 311 -1.01 26.80 -26.92
N VAL A 312 -0.05 26.97 -26.01
CA VAL A 312 1.39 26.97 -26.33
C VAL A 312 2.14 26.03 -25.40
N ILE A 313 3.04 25.25 -26.00
CA ILE A 313 4.09 24.50 -25.31
C ILE A 313 5.45 24.83 -25.92
N GLU A 314 6.39 25.33 -25.11
CA GLU A 314 7.70 25.79 -25.57
C GLU A 314 8.79 25.37 -24.58
N GLN A 315 9.91 24.85 -25.07
CA GLN A 315 11.09 24.60 -24.23
C GLN A 315 11.79 25.92 -23.94
N ILE A 316 11.84 26.32 -22.67
CA ILE A 316 12.36 27.63 -22.25
C ILE A 316 13.75 27.55 -21.62
N PHE A 317 14.12 26.40 -21.03
CA PHE A 317 15.39 26.26 -20.34
C PHE A 317 15.85 24.81 -20.20
N VAL A 318 17.13 24.60 -19.86
CA VAL A 318 17.72 23.27 -19.64
C VAL A 318 18.68 23.31 -18.45
N LEU A 319 18.42 22.50 -17.42
CA LEU A 319 19.37 22.26 -16.32
C LEU A 319 20.41 21.25 -16.75
N THR A 320 21.69 21.60 -16.59
CA THR A 320 22.83 20.75 -16.94
C THR A 320 23.74 20.59 -15.73
N GLY A 321 24.15 19.36 -15.42
CA GLY A 321 25.11 19.12 -14.34
C GLY A 321 25.24 17.66 -13.91
N HIS A 322 24.22 16.84 -14.12
CA HIS A 322 24.30 15.39 -13.90
C HIS A 322 25.20 14.71 -14.94
N GLU A 323 25.79 13.59 -14.56
CA GLU A 323 26.68 12.80 -15.43
C GLU A 323 25.99 11.57 -16.02
N ASP A 324 24.82 11.20 -15.49
CA ASP A 324 24.03 10.05 -15.93
C ASP A 324 22.52 10.36 -15.91
N TRP A 325 21.68 9.35 -16.12
CA TRP A 325 20.23 9.47 -16.17
C TRP A 325 19.65 9.96 -14.85
N ILE A 326 18.76 10.96 -14.97
CA ILE A 326 18.02 11.53 -13.85
C ILE A 326 16.80 10.64 -13.58
N ARG A 327 16.64 10.19 -12.33
CA ARG A 327 15.60 9.25 -11.92
C ARG A 327 14.40 9.89 -11.26
N SER A 328 14.61 10.96 -10.49
CA SER A 328 13.52 11.71 -9.86
C SER A 328 13.77 13.22 -9.89
N ILE A 329 12.68 13.96 -10.04
CA ILE A 329 12.61 15.42 -9.93
C ILE A 329 11.49 15.70 -8.93
N THR A 330 11.75 16.55 -7.93
CA THR A 330 10.72 16.99 -6.98
C THR A 330 10.90 18.46 -6.65
N ILE A 331 9.79 19.18 -6.53
CA ILE A 331 9.79 20.63 -6.42
C ILE A 331 9.11 21.06 -5.12
N GLN A 332 9.76 21.97 -4.40
CA GLN A 332 9.26 22.61 -3.20
C GLN A 332 9.14 24.11 -3.42
N LYS A 333 7.93 24.64 -3.24
CA LYS A 333 7.69 26.09 -3.26
C LYS A 333 7.87 26.64 -1.85
N LEU A 334 8.85 27.53 -1.66
CA LEU A 334 9.07 28.19 -0.37
C LEU A 334 8.19 29.43 -0.27
N THR A 335 8.22 30.23 -1.32
CA THR A 335 7.40 31.43 -1.52
C THR A 335 6.97 31.49 -2.98
N SER A 336 6.10 32.45 -3.32
CA SER A 336 5.77 32.73 -4.72
C SER A 336 7.00 33.15 -5.55
N SER A 337 8.06 33.64 -4.89
CA SER A 337 9.26 34.16 -5.53
C SER A 337 10.47 33.21 -5.49
N GLN A 338 10.41 32.10 -4.74
CA GLN A 338 11.55 31.22 -4.54
C GLN A 338 11.13 29.75 -4.46
N TRP A 339 11.63 28.95 -5.39
CA TRP A 339 11.38 27.51 -5.46
C TRP A 339 12.69 26.73 -5.37
N PHE A 340 12.64 25.55 -4.75
CA PHE A 340 13.71 24.56 -4.81
C PHE A 340 13.30 23.39 -5.69
N VAL A 341 14.19 23.01 -6.59
CA VAL A 341 14.06 21.84 -7.47
C VAL A 341 15.15 20.87 -7.06
N ALA A 342 14.79 19.69 -6.55
CA ALA A 342 15.75 18.64 -6.27
C ALA A 342 15.72 17.58 -7.37
N THR A 343 16.90 17.14 -7.79
CA THR A 343 17.08 16.12 -8.84
C THR A 343 18.06 15.06 -8.38
N CYS A 344 17.70 13.77 -8.54
CA CYS A 344 18.59 12.64 -8.28
C CYS A 344 18.83 11.83 -9.56
N SER A 345 19.92 11.08 -9.57
CA SER A 345 20.43 10.44 -10.79
C SER A 345 21.22 9.18 -10.46
N GLN A 346 21.49 8.39 -11.52
CA GLN A 346 22.35 7.22 -11.47
C GLN A 346 23.83 7.55 -11.22
N ASP A 347 24.20 8.84 -11.31
CA ASP A 347 25.52 9.36 -10.89
C ASP A 347 25.72 9.43 -9.37
N ASN A 348 24.79 8.91 -8.55
CA ASN A 348 24.81 8.90 -7.08
C ASN A 348 24.72 10.27 -6.41
N TYR A 349 24.43 11.33 -7.17
CA TYR A 349 24.31 12.70 -6.64
C TYR A 349 22.87 13.17 -6.59
N ILE A 350 22.56 13.95 -5.56
CA ILE A 350 21.37 14.79 -5.51
C ILE A 350 21.81 16.23 -5.72
N ARG A 351 21.16 16.94 -6.64
CA ARG A 351 21.41 18.36 -6.90
C ARG A 351 20.17 19.16 -6.54
N ILE A 352 20.36 20.23 -5.77
CA ILE A 352 19.30 21.16 -5.39
C ILE A 352 19.53 22.47 -6.15
N TRP A 353 18.55 22.86 -6.96
CA TRP A 353 18.54 24.07 -7.75
C TRP A 353 17.58 25.08 -7.12
N GLN A 354 18.00 26.33 -7.02
CA GLN A 354 17.16 27.45 -6.59
C GLN A 354 16.67 28.23 -7.79
N LEU A 355 15.35 28.36 -7.91
CA LEU A 355 14.68 29.22 -8.88
C LEU A 355 14.17 30.46 -8.13
N SER A 356 14.61 31.64 -8.54
CA SER A 356 14.17 32.93 -7.99
C SER A 356 13.45 33.73 -9.06
N PHE A 357 12.21 34.13 -8.79
CA PHE A 357 11.33 34.84 -9.71
C PHE A 357 11.38 36.33 -9.39
N ASP A 358 11.96 37.12 -10.29
CA ASP A 358 12.05 38.57 -10.15
C ASP A 358 10.83 39.23 -10.82
N GLU A 359 9.92 39.79 -10.02
CA GLU A 359 8.80 40.61 -10.49
C GLU A 359 9.21 42.08 -10.76
N SER A 360 10.38 42.52 -10.24
CA SER A 360 10.85 43.90 -10.38
C SER A 360 12.17 44.00 -11.12
N ASN A 361 12.18 44.85 -12.15
CA ASN A 361 13.32 45.08 -13.05
C ASN A 361 14.43 45.93 -12.38
N ASN A 362 14.81 45.63 -11.15
CA ASN A 362 15.85 46.35 -10.43
C ASN A 362 17.23 45.75 -10.76
N GLN A 363 17.75 46.10 -11.94
CA GLN A 363 19.19 46.06 -12.20
C GLN A 363 19.89 47.01 -11.22
N THR A 364 20.24 46.51 -10.04
CA THR A 364 21.20 47.19 -9.18
C THR A 364 22.59 46.98 -9.79
N ASN A 365 23.08 48.02 -10.47
CA ASN A 365 24.49 48.15 -10.82
C ASN A 365 25.29 48.19 -9.50
N VAL A 366 25.78 47.03 -9.06
CA VAL A 366 26.70 46.91 -7.93
C VAL A 366 28.04 46.41 -8.45
N ASP A 367 29.09 47.15 -8.08
CA ASP A 367 30.48 47.06 -8.51
C ASP A 367 31.01 45.66 -8.85
N SER A 368 31.70 45.60 -10.00
CA SER A 368 32.17 44.42 -10.70
C SER A 368 33.54 43.90 -10.24
N THR A 369 33.79 43.76 -8.95
CA THR A 369 35.05 43.21 -8.41
C THR A 369 34.92 41.86 -7.68
N ILE A 370 33.73 41.29 -7.62
CA ILE A 370 33.49 39.96 -7.04
C ILE A 370 33.25 38.95 -8.17
N LEU A 371 34.07 37.90 -8.24
CA LEU A 371 33.81 36.72 -9.08
C LEU A 371 32.48 36.09 -8.64
N LYS A 372 31.39 36.39 -9.37
CA LYS A 372 30.08 35.79 -9.14
C LYS A 372 29.99 34.46 -9.89
N LEU A 373 29.41 33.45 -9.25
CA LEU A 373 29.05 32.19 -9.89
C LEU A 373 28.18 32.49 -11.13
N LYS A 374 28.33 31.71 -12.20
CA LYS A 374 27.58 31.91 -13.45
C LYS A 374 26.08 31.71 -13.19
N ARG A 375 25.36 32.81 -13.02
CA ARG A 375 23.89 32.82 -12.93
C ARG A 375 23.31 32.61 -14.31
N SER A 376 22.48 31.59 -14.46
CA SER A 376 21.67 31.38 -15.65
C SER A 376 20.26 31.88 -15.40
N SER A 377 19.62 32.47 -16.40
CA SER A 377 18.23 32.92 -16.29
C SER A 377 17.45 32.62 -17.55
N PHE A 378 16.14 32.55 -17.41
CA PHE A 378 15.18 32.43 -18.51
C PHE A 378 13.94 33.26 -18.21
N ALA A 379 13.14 33.52 -19.24
CA ALA A 379 11.94 34.36 -19.14
C ALA A 379 10.69 33.51 -19.40
N VAL A 380 9.70 33.61 -18.52
CA VAL A 380 8.38 32.98 -18.68
C VAL A 380 7.42 34.01 -19.27
N LYS A 381 6.77 33.66 -20.39
CA LYS A 381 5.84 34.57 -21.08
C LYS A 381 4.47 34.48 -20.42
N VAL A 382 4.04 35.53 -19.73
CA VAL A 382 2.66 35.65 -19.25
C VAL A 382 1.85 36.42 -20.29
N SER A 383 0.64 35.94 -20.63
CA SER A 383 -0.24 36.64 -21.57
C SER A 383 -0.57 38.03 -21.04
N ASP A 384 -0.34 39.06 -21.86
CA ASP A 384 -0.63 40.48 -21.59
C ASP A 384 0.21 41.19 -20.50
N GLU A 385 1.26 40.56 -19.97
CA GLU A 385 2.16 41.14 -18.96
C GLU A 385 3.65 41.08 -19.37
N SER A 386 4.50 41.81 -18.63
CA SER A 386 5.95 41.70 -18.79
C SER A 386 6.41 40.29 -18.46
N PRO A 387 7.37 39.71 -19.21
CA PRO A 387 7.84 38.37 -18.95
C PRO A 387 8.48 38.30 -17.56
N ILE A 388 8.18 37.21 -16.84
CA ILE A 388 8.74 36.97 -15.51
C ILE A 388 10.13 36.39 -15.69
N ASN A 389 11.16 37.08 -15.19
CA ASN A 389 12.53 36.60 -15.24
C ASN A 389 12.77 35.63 -14.09
N VAL A 390 13.24 34.43 -14.43
CA VAL A 390 13.57 33.37 -13.48
C VAL A 390 15.08 33.19 -13.47
N ASN A 391 15.70 33.44 -12.34
CA ASN A 391 17.11 33.16 -12.09
C ASN A 391 17.26 31.75 -11.55
N VAL A 392 18.21 30.99 -12.09
CA VAL A 392 18.53 29.61 -11.71
C VAL A 392 19.94 29.55 -11.17
N GLU A 393 20.08 29.01 -9.97
CA GLU A 393 21.36 28.77 -9.29
C GLU A 393 21.44 27.33 -8.78
N LEU A 394 22.61 26.71 -8.87
CA LEU A 394 22.87 25.44 -8.16
C LEU A 394 23.13 25.78 -6.69
N TYR A 395 22.20 25.37 -5.82
CA TYR A 395 22.21 25.70 -4.39
C TYR A 395 23.07 24.73 -3.59
N SER A 396 22.90 23.42 -3.79
CA SER A 396 23.64 22.39 -3.06
C SER A 396 23.79 21.10 -3.87
N ILE A 397 24.80 20.31 -3.53
CA ILE A 397 25.02 18.94 -4.01
C ILE A 397 25.11 18.03 -2.78
N LEU A 398 24.29 16.98 -2.73
CA LEU A 398 24.33 15.96 -1.67
C LEU A 398 25.06 14.73 -2.19
N LEU A 399 25.99 14.25 -1.37
CA LEU A 399 26.77 13.03 -1.59
C LEU A 399 26.67 12.16 -0.33
N GLY A 400 26.32 10.89 -0.51
CA GLY A 400 26.26 9.93 0.60
C GLY A 400 25.54 8.62 0.29
N HIS A 401 25.02 8.45 -0.92
CA HIS A 401 24.63 7.16 -1.47
C HIS A 401 25.81 6.53 -2.21
N GLU A 402 25.89 5.20 -2.18
CA GLU A 402 26.96 4.42 -2.82
C GLU A 402 26.55 3.91 -4.21
N GLU A 403 25.25 3.87 -4.48
CA GLU A 403 24.64 3.43 -5.74
C GLU A 403 23.57 4.42 -6.22
N ALA A 404 23.05 4.14 -7.42
CA ALA A 404 22.08 4.97 -8.11
C ALA A 404 20.85 5.29 -7.25
N ILE A 405 20.46 6.56 -7.24
CA ILE A 405 19.34 7.07 -6.46
C ILE A 405 18.09 7.09 -7.34
N TYR A 406 16.98 6.57 -6.83
CA TYR A 406 15.72 6.42 -7.58
C TYR A 406 14.58 7.25 -7.03
N GLY A 407 14.53 7.45 -5.71
CA GLY A 407 13.47 8.21 -5.05
C GLY A 407 13.95 9.52 -4.47
N LEU A 408 13.13 10.57 -4.60
CA LEU A 408 13.25 11.83 -3.87
C LEU A 408 11.87 12.31 -3.45
N CYS A 409 11.76 12.82 -2.23
CA CYS A 409 10.54 13.46 -1.73
C CYS A 409 10.91 14.59 -0.76
N TRP A 410 10.39 15.79 -0.98
CA TRP A 410 10.47 16.87 0.02
C TRP A 410 9.57 16.57 1.22
N TYR A 411 9.92 17.15 2.37
CA TYR A 411 9.06 17.10 3.54
C TYR A 411 7.72 17.83 3.27
N PRO A 412 6.57 17.31 3.72
CA PRO A 412 5.27 17.93 3.46
C PRO A 412 5.16 19.35 3.98
N ASN A 413 4.30 20.16 3.35
CA ASN A 413 4.02 21.56 3.74
C ASN A 413 3.31 21.76 5.08
N THR A 414 3.33 20.77 5.98
CA THR A 414 2.76 20.85 7.32
C THR A 414 3.60 21.70 8.26
N ASP A 415 4.92 21.69 8.08
CA ASP A 415 5.87 22.56 8.75
C ASP A 415 6.71 23.25 7.68
N LEU A 416 6.50 24.55 7.48
CA LEU A 416 7.17 25.32 6.43
C LEU A 416 8.70 25.33 6.58
N LYS A 417 9.22 25.26 7.81
CA LYS A 417 10.67 25.24 8.04
C LYS A 417 11.25 23.90 7.62
N LYS A 418 10.60 22.79 8.00
CA LYS A 418 11.03 21.44 7.60
C LYS A 418 10.82 21.19 6.11
N ALA A 419 9.69 21.64 5.56
CA ALA A 419 9.42 21.59 4.11
C ALA A 419 10.53 22.28 3.32
N ALA A 420 11.04 23.40 3.82
CA ALA A 420 12.12 24.15 3.18
C ALA A 420 13.51 23.50 3.28
N THR A 421 13.72 22.59 4.23
CA THR A 421 15.07 22.17 4.65
C THR A 421 15.29 20.68 4.63
N THR A 422 14.24 19.86 4.53
CA THR A 422 14.31 18.41 4.68
C THR A 422 13.89 17.68 3.41
N ILE A 423 14.73 16.77 2.95
CA ILE A 423 14.49 15.92 1.78
C ILE A 423 14.80 14.46 2.10
N LEU A 424 13.92 13.57 1.67
CA LEU A 424 14.10 12.12 1.75
C LEU A 424 14.58 11.59 0.41
N SER A 425 15.49 10.64 0.46
CA SER A 425 16.05 9.98 -0.72
C SER A 425 16.07 8.47 -0.55
N ALA A 426 16.01 7.74 -1.66
CA ALA A 426 16.02 6.27 -1.70
C ALA A 426 16.92 5.78 -2.83
N SER A 427 17.75 4.79 -2.54
CA SER A 427 18.80 4.30 -3.45
C SER A 427 18.84 2.77 -3.54
N MET A 428 19.45 2.30 -4.64
CA MET A 428 19.75 0.89 -4.87
C MET A 428 20.82 0.32 -3.91
N ASP A 429 21.52 1.17 -3.16
CA ASP A 429 22.44 0.74 -2.08
C ASP A 429 21.72 0.20 -0.82
N LYS A 430 20.40 -0.06 -0.93
CA LYS A 430 19.52 -0.50 0.15
C LYS A 430 19.37 0.50 1.28
N SER A 431 19.64 1.78 1.04
CA SER A 431 19.45 2.82 2.04
C SER A 431 18.45 3.90 1.62
N MET A 432 17.82 4.47 2.64
CA MET A 432 17.05 5.70 2.57
C MET A 432 17.66 6.70 3.55
N VAL A 433 17.83 7.92 3.06
CA VAL A 433 18.49 8.99 3.83
C VAL A 433 17.57 10.19 3.95
N LEU A 434 17.45 10.68 5.19
CA LEU A 434 16.76 11.91 5.55
C LEU A 434 17.78 13.04 5.68
N TRP A 435 17.86 13.86 4.64
CA TRP A 435 18.74 15.02 4.60
C TRP A 435 18.06 16.22 5.23
N THR A 436 18.78 16.99 6.05
CA THR A 436 18.27 18.26 6.60
C THR A 436 19.33 19.35 6.47
N PHE A 437 18.93 20.55 6.08
CA PHE A 437 19.81 21.72 6.06
C PHE A 437 20.15 22.17 7.49
N ASP A 438 21.42 22.13 7.84
CA ASP A 438 21.93 22.60 9.12
C ASP A 438 22.29 24.09 9.02
N ASP A 439 21.58 24.92 9.77
CA ASP A 439 21.79 26.37 9.79
C ASP A 439 23.15 26.80 10.36
N ASN A 440 23.77 25.99 11.21
CA ASN A 440 25.08 26.27 11.81
C ASN A 440 26.20 25.92 10.83
N GLN A 441 26.09 24.78 10.15
CA GLN A 441 27.09 24.32 9.18
C GLN A 441 26.89 24.90 7.78
N LYS A 442 25.72 25.51 7.51
CA LYS A 442 25.31 26.05 6.20
C LYS A 442 25.41 25.02 5.07
N MET A 443 25.12 23.76 5.40
CA MET A 443 25.09 22.65 4.45
C MET A 443 24.02 21.64 4.85
N TYR A 444 23.62 20.80 3.89
CA TYR A 444 22.78 19.65 4.20
C TYR A 444 23.61 18.54 4.86
N ILE A 445 23.04 17.92 5.88
CA ILE A 445 23.60 16.76 6.58
C ILE A 445 22.65 15.57 6.49
N ASP A 446 23.21 14.36 6.51
CA ASP A 446 22.48 13.11 6.76
C ASP A 446 22.03 13.12 8.23
N LYS A 447 20.76 13.44 8.48
CA LYS A 447 20.20 13.55 9.84
C LYS A 447 19.73 12.19 10.36
N ALA A 448 19.31 11.30 9.46
CA ALA A 448 18.97 9.92 9.78
C ALA A 448 19.03 9.04 8.52
N ARG A 449 19.45 7.78 8.71
CA ARG A 449 19.53 6.77 7.66
C ARG A 449 18.88 5.48 8.12
N VAL A 450 18.09 4.87 7.25
CA VAL A 450 17.51 3.52 7.42
C VAL A 450 17.78 2.71 6.17
N GLY A 451 17.62 1.39 6.26
CA GLY A 451 17.84 0.53 5.12
C GLY A 451 17.62 -0.93 5.44
N GLU A 452 17.82 -1.77 4.43
CA GLU A 452 17.86 -3.22 4.61
C GLU A 452 19.29 -3.65 4.93
N ILE A 453 19.44 -4.54 5.90
CA ILE A 453 20.71 -5.19 6.22
C ILE A 453 20.60 -6.65 5.76
N GLY A 454 21.60 -7.16 5.04
CA GLY A 454 21.64 -8.55 4.59
C GLY A 454 20.63 -8.89 3.48
N GLY A 455 20.53 -10.18 3.14
CA GLY A 455 19.63 -10.69 2.09
C GLY A 455 20.10 -10.43 0.65
N ASN A 456 19.68 -11.29 -0.27
CA ASN A 456 19.93 -11.13 -1.72
C ASN A 456 18.85 -10.25 -2.39
N THR A 457 18.39 -9.21 -1.67
CA THR A 457 17.42 -8.24 -2.17
C THR A 457 18.13 -7.11 -2.93
N LEU A 458 17.40 -6.45 -3.81
CA LEU A 458 17.81 -5.16 -4.39
C LEU A 458 17.46 -4.01 -3.44
N GLY A 459 17.98 -2.81 -3.69
CA GLY A 459 17.67 -1.64 -2.86
C GLY A 459 16.29 -1.02 -3.09
N PHE A 460 16.14 0.22 -2.64
CA PHE A 460 14.88 0.95 -2.72
C PHE A 460 14.67 1.58 -4.10
N TYR A 461 13.50 1.34 -4.67
CA TYR A 461 13.06 1.96 -5.92
C TYR A 461 12.41 3.33 -5.67
N GLY A 462 11.92 3.61 -4.45
CA GLY A 462 11.53 4.97 -4.09
C GLY A 462 10.96 5.13 -2.70
N CYS A 463 10.60 6.36 -2.37
CA CYS A 463 10.21 6.77 -1.03
C CYS A 463 9.17 7.90 -1.02
N THR A 464 8.45 8.04 0.10
CA THR A 464 7.52 9.15 0.34
C THR A 464 7.37 9.43 1.83
N PHE A 465 6.98 10.65 2.18
CA PHE A 465 6.45 10.97 3.50
C PHE A 465 4.96 10.67 3.58
N SER A 466 4.45 10.43 4.79
CA SER A 466 3.03 10.60 5.07
C SER A 466 2.64 12.07 4.94
N SER A 467 1.36 12.35 4.72
CA SER A 467 0.85 13.73 4.59
C SER A 467 1.14 14.61 5.81
N CYS A 468 1.21 14.03 7.01
CA CYS A 468 1.57 14.74 8.24
C CYS A 468 3.09 14.90 8.45
N GLY A 469 3.92 14.20 7.66
CA GLY A 469 5.38 14.17 7.84
C GLY A 469 5.84 13.39 9.08
N SER A 470 4.95 12.61 9.70
CA SER A 470 5.27 11.78 10.88
C SER A 470 5.75 10.36 10.52
N TYR A 471 5.58 9.94 9.27
CA TYR A 471 6.03 8.64 8.79
C TYR A 471 6.78 8.80 7.47
N ILE A 472 7.70 7.88 7.22
CA ILE A 472 8.34 7.67 5.92
C ILE A 472 8.03 6.25 5.45
N LEU A 473 7.80 6.11 4.15
CA LEU A 473 7.57 4.84 3.50
C LEU A 473 8.63 4.65 2.41
N GLY A 474 9.23 3.47 2.40
CA GLY A 474 10.14 2.99 1.36
C GLY A 474 9.50 1.83 0.61
N HIS A 475 9.76 1.74 -0.69
CA HIS A 475 9.44 0.54 -1.46
C HIS A 475 10.69 -0.02 -2.13
N GLY A 476 10.94 -1.30 -1.88
CA GLY A 476 12.01 -2.08 -2.50
C GLY A 476 11.69 -2.39 -3.96
N TYR A 477 12.72 -2.68 -4.73
CA TYR A 477 12.58 -3.07 -6.14
C TYR A 477 11.71 -4.33 -6.33
N GLU A 478 11.75 -5.24 -5.37
CA GLU A 478 11.02 -6.50 -5.34
C GLU A 478 9.66 -6.36 -4.62
N GLY A 479 9.08 -5.17 -4.59
CA GLY A 479 7.74 -4.93 -4.04
C GLY A 479 7.62 -4.93 -2.51
N ALA A 480 8.72 -5.13 -1.78
CA ALA A 480 8.75 -5.01 -0.33
C ALA A 480 8.42 -3.58 0.10
N LEU A 481 7.56 -3.44 1.12
CA LEU A 481 7.22 -2.14 1.70
C LEU A 481 7.84 -2.01 3.09
N HIS A 482 8.35 -0.82 3.37
CA HIS A 482 8.90 -0.48 4.68
C HIS A 482 8.26 0.79 5.18
N LEU A 483 7.91 0.82 6.46
CA LEU A 483 7.30 1.96 7.11
C LEU A 483 8.07 2.29 8.38
N TRP A 484 8.44 3.55 8.55
CA TRP A 484 9.05 4.05 9.77
C TRP A 484 8.31 5.27 10.30
N LYS A 485 8.10 5.30 11.61
CA LYS A 485 7.62 6.48 12.33
C LYS A 485 8.81 7.37 12.67
N ILE A 486 8.66 8.66 12.41
CA ILE A 486 9.64 9.68 12.79
C ILE A 486 9.33 10.15 14.21
N GLU A 487 10.26 9.91 15.13
CA GLU A 487 10.24 10.50 16.48
C GLU A 487 11.44 11.41 16.67
N GLU A 488 11.20 12.66 17.05
CA GLU A 488 12.25 13.65 17.28
C GLU A 488 12.38 13.88 18.79
N ILE A 489 13.56 13.60 19.35
CA ILE A 489 13.89 13.74 20.77
C ILE A 489 15.22 14.46 20.86
N ASP A 490 15.27 15.61 21.55
CA ASP A 490 16.49 16.41 21.76
C ASP A 490 17.29 16.66 20.45
N ASP A 491 16.62 17.12 19.40
CA ASP A 491 17.14 17.33 18.02
C ASP A 491 17.63 16.06 17.28
N ARG A 492 17.57 14.88 17.90
CA ARG A 492 17.85 13.60 17.23
C ARG A 492 16.59 13.02 16.62
N ILE A 493 16.72 12.53 15.40
CA ILE A 493 15.65 11.82 14.71
C ILE A 493 15.85 10.32 14.89
N ASN A 494 14.88 9.69 15.55
CA ASN A 494 14.76 8.25 15.65
C ASN A 494 13.71 7.78 14.64
N LEU A 495 14.09 6.80 13.82
CA LEU A 495 13.19 6.17 12.85
C LEU A 495 12.80 4.80 13.38
N ILE A 496 11.55 4.67 13.82
CA ILE A 496 11.04 3.46 14.47
C ILE A 496 10.29 2.63 13.42
N PRO A 497 10.73 1.40 13.10
CA PRO A 497 10.04 0.54 12.14
C PRO A 497 8.61 0.24 12.60
N GLN A 498 7.70 0.11 11.65
CA GLN A 498 6.27 -0.13 11.88
C GLN A 498 5.79 -1.32 11.04
N VAL A 499 4.74 -1.99 11.53
CA VAL A 499 4.09 -3.08 10.81
C VAL A 499 3.43 -2.54 9.54
N ILE A 500 3.71 -3.19 8.41
CA ILE A 500 3.10 -2.91 7.11
C ILE A 500 2.73 -4.21 6.41
N ASN A 501 1.76 -4.14 5.51
CA ASN A 501 1.36 -5.30 4.73
C ASN A 501 2.44 -5.61 3.67
N SER A 502 2.69 -6.91 3.50
CA SER A 502 3.57 -7.46 2.49
C SER A 502 2.81 -8.48 1.64
N GLY A 503 3.40 -8.85 0.50
CA GLY A 503 2.84 -9.83 -0.41
C GLY A 503 3.83 -10.19 -1.51
N HIS A 504 3.51 -11.23 -2.27
CA HIS A 504 4.33 -11.66 -3.40
C HIS A 504 4.36 -10.58 -4.49
N PHE A 505 5.50 -10.44 -5.16
CA PHE A 505 5.66 -9.48 -6.27
C PHE A 505 5.59 -10.14 -7.65
N ASN A 506 5.45 -11.47 -7.70
CA ASN A 506 5.32 -12.25 -8.93
C ASN A 506 4.26 -13.34 -8.76
N THR A 507 3.99 -14.13 -9.82
CA THR A 507 2.90 -15.13 -9.86
C THR A 507 2.92 -16.06 -8.63
N VAL A 508 1.76 -16.29 -8.01
CA VAL A 508 1.64 -17.23 -6.88
C VAL A 508 1.09 -18.54 -7.40
N GLU A 509 1.90 -19.59 -7.36
CA GLU A 509 1.64 -20.86 -8.07
C GLU A 509 0.80 -21.83 -7.25
N ASP A 510 0.94 -21.81 -5.92
CA ASP A 510 0.20 -22.71 -5.03
C ASP A 510 0.00 -22.07 -3.65
N CYS A 511 -1.06 -22.49 -2.96
CA CYS A 511 -1.33 -22.12 -1.58
C CYS A 511 -2.04 -23.25 -0.84
N CYS A 512 -1.67 -23.47 0.42
CA CYS A 512 -2.26 -24.52 1.26
C CYS A 512 -2.46 -24.01 2.68
N TRP A 513 -3.64 -24.29 3.22
CA TRP A 513 -3.88 -24.15 4.65
C TRP A 513 -3.10 -25.18 5.44
N ASP A 514 -2.73 -24.84 6.67
CA ASP A 514 -2.49 -25.83 7.71
C ASP A 514 -3.63 -26.86 7.70
N LYS A 515 -3.29 -28.12 7.42
CA LYS A 515 -4.25 -29.22 7.18
C LYS A 515 -5.14 -29.57 8.37
N HIS A 516 -4.62 -29.48 9.59
CA HIS A 516 -5.37 -29.96 10.76
C HIS A 516 -6.23 -28.85 11.34
N SER A 517 -5.58 -27.75 11.71
CA SER A 517 -6.22 -26.68 12.46
C SER A 517 -6.54 -25.45 11.61
N GLY A 518 -5.97 -25.32 10.41
CA GLY A 518 -6.14 -24.11 9.60
C GLY A 518 -5.61 -22.85 10.29
N ARG A 519 -4.54 -22.96 11.08
CA ARG A 519 -4.02 -21.83 11.88
C ARG A 519 -3.42 -20.72 11.03
N TYR A 520 -2.82 -21.08 9.91
CA TYR A 520 -2.17 -20.17 8.98
C TYR A 520 -2.22 -20.74 7.56
N LEU A 521 -1.91 -19.87 6.59
CA LEU A 521 -1.89 -20.16 5.17
C LEU A 521 -0.45 -20.03 4.66
N LEU A 522 0.04 -21.04 3.94
CA LEU A 522 1.27 -20.95 3.16
C LEU A 522 0.98 -20.68 1.70
N SER A 523 1.80 -19.86 1.07
CA SER A 523 1.82 -19.61 -0.37
C SER A 523 3.24 -19.69 -0.91
N VAL A 524 3.37 -20.13 -2.17
CA VAL A 524 4.63 -20.16 -2.92
C VAL A 524 4.51 -19.39 -4.22
N SER A 525 5.59 -18.71 -4.61
CA SER A 525 5.60 -17.87 -5.81
C SER A 525 6.87 -18.03 -6.64
N THR A 526 6.75 -17.65 -7.91
CA THR A 526 7.89 -17.45 -8.82
C THR A 526 8.81 -16.32 -8.38
N ASP A 527 8.41 -15.52 -7.39
CA ASP A 527 9.26 -14.58 -6.67
C ASP A 527 10.32 -15.27 -5.76
N GLN A 528 10.37 -16.60 -5.81
CA GLN A 528 11.32 -17.46 -5.09
C GLN A 528 11.06 -17.55 -3.58
N THR A 529 9.93 -17.04 -3.09
CA THR A 529 9.59 -17.06 -1.65
C THR A 529 8.46 -18.04 -1.34
N THR A 530 8.52 -18.57 -0.11
CA THR A 530 7.37 -19.17 0.58
C THR A 530 6.96 -18.23 1.70
N ARG A 531 5.70 -17.84 1.75
CA ARG A 531 5.18 -16.87 2.72
C ARG A 531 4.08 -17.48 3.58
N LEU A 532 4.05 -17.09 4.84
CA LEU A 532 3.11 -17.56 5.85
C LEU A 532 2.24 -16.40 6.33
N HIS A 533 0.93 -16.51 6.10
CA HIS A 533 -0.06 -15.53 6.51
C HIS A 533 -0.94 -16.07 7.64
N ALA A 534 -1.23 -15.23 8.63
CA ALA A 534 -2.06 -15.58 9.77
C ALA A 534 -2.74 -14.36 10.42
N GLU A 535 -3.70 -14.64 11.29
CA GLU A 535 -4.48 -13.63 12.02
C GLU A 535 -3.65 -13.00 13.14
N TRP A 536 -3.41 -11.69 13.06
CA TRP A 536 -2.95 -10.88 14.18
C TRP A 536 -4.13 -10.44 15.04
N LYS A 537 -4.14 -10.85 16.31
CA LYS A 537 -5.23 -10.55 17.25
C LYS A 537 -4.77 -9.54 18.30
N ARG A 538 -5.32 -8.32 18.25
CA ARG A 538 -5.01 -7.23 19.19
C ARG A 538 -6.26 -6.43 19.52
N ASN A 539 -6.50 -6.10 20.80
CA ASN A 539 -7.56 -5.16 21.22
C ASN A 539 -8.90 -5.35 20.49
N GLU A 540 -9.41 -6.58 20.42
CA GLU A 540 -10.64 -6.98 19.70
C GLU A 540 -10.62 -6.86 18.16
N ILE A 541 -9.52 -6.40 17.56
CA ILE A 541 -9.28 -6.35 16.12
C ILE A 541 -8.56 -7.61 15.66
N ILE A 542 -9.05 -8.19 14.56
CA ILE A 542 -8.43 -9.33 13.87
C ILE A 542 -8.10 -8.89 12.45
N SER A 543 -6.82 -8.95 12.07
CA SER A 543 -6.34 -8.63 10.72
C SER A 543 -5.35 -9.68 10.23
N TRP A 544 -5.23 -9.86 8.91
CA TRP A 544 -4.29 -10.83 8.31
C TRP A 544 -2.97 -10.16 7.96
N HIS A 545 -1.85 -10.79 8.34
CA HIS A 545 -0.50 -10.32 8.06
C HIS A 545 0.44 -11.47 7.71
N GLU A 546 1.54 -11.18 7.01
CA GLU A 546 2.67 -12.11 6.88
C GLU A 546 3.35 -12.23 8.26
N ILE A 547 3.37 -13.44 8.83
CA ILE A 547 3.99 -13.72 10.14
C ILE A 547 5.34 -14.43 9.97
N GLY A 548 5.63 -14.96 8.78
CA GLY A 548 6.92 -15.51 8.48
C GLY A 548 7.15 -15.76 7.01
N ARG A 549 8.43 -15.86 6.65
CA ARG A 549 8.92 -16.24 5.32
C ARG A 549 9.80 -17.49 5.46
N PRO A 550 9.18 -18.68 5.58
CA PRO A 550 9.92 -19.90 5.88
C PRO A 550 11.04 -20.24 4.91
N GLN A 551 10.92 -19.83 3.64
CA GLN A 551 11.87 -20.16 2.59
C GLN A 551 12.06 -18.97 1.65
N ILE A 552 13.33 -18.61 1.43
CA ILE A 552 13.78 -17.76 0.31
C ILE A 552 14.69 -18.65 -0.52
N HIS A 553 14.27 -18.94 -1.74
CA HIS A 553 14.90 -19.89 -2.63
C HIS A 553 15.70 -19.16 -3.73
N GLY A 554 16.48 -19.91 -4.52
CA GLY A 554 17.16 -19.38 -5.71
C GLY A 554 16.49 -19.75 -7.03
N TYR A 555 15.34 -20.42 -6.97
CA TYR A 555 14.55 -20.89 -8.12
C TYR A 555 13.09 -20.58 -7.89
N GLU A 556 12.34 -20.38 -8.98
CA GLU A 556 10.90 -20.16 -8.92
C GLU A 556 10.17 -21.30 -8.20
N MET A 557 9.36 -20.99 -7.20
CA MET A 557 8.61 -22.00 -6.45
C MET A 557 7.36 -22.43 -7.23
N LYS A 558 6.98 -23.71 -7.18
CA LYS A 558 5.85 -24.27 -7.98
C LYS A 558 4.75 -24.92 -7.17
N CYS A 559 5.07 -25.65 -6.10
CA CYS A 559 4.06 -26.38 -5.34
C CYS A 559 4.46 -26.57 -3.88
N LEU A 560 3.48 -26.69 -2.99
CA LEU A 560 3.72 -26.98 -1.58
C LEU A 560 2.63 -27.87 -0.98
N THR A 561 2.97 -28.61 0.08
CA THR A 561 1.98 -29.29 0.92
C THR A 561 2.48 -29.41 2.35
N PHE A 562 1.56 -29.34 3.31
CA PHE A 562 1.85 -29.73 4.69
C PHE A 562 1.95 -31.24 4.87
N ILE A 563 2.77 -31.65 5.83
CA ILE A 563 2.92 -33.02 6.32
C ILE A 563 2.95 -33.03 7.86
N GLY A 564 2.51 -34.15 8.43
CA GLY A 564 2.59 -34.43 9.87
C GLY A 564 1.36 -33.97 10.65
N SER A 565 0.95 -34.81 11.60
CA SER A 565 -0.20 -34.55 12.48
C SER A 565 0.13 -33.71 13.71
N ASN A 566 1.41 -33.67 14.11
CA ASN A 566 1.83 -33.18 15.44
C ASN A 566 2.92 -32.10 15.42
N HIS A 567 3.61 -31.90 14.29
CA HIS A 567 4.51 -30.78 14.02
C HIS A 567 4.28 -30.41 12.57
N GLN A 568 3.85 -29.19 12.30
CA GLN A 568 3.48 -28.78 10.95
C GLN A 568 4.72 -28.47 10.15
N ARG A 569 5.22 -29.50 9.49
CA ARG A 569 6.28 -29.38 8.50
C ARG A 569 5.62 -29.16 7.15
N PHE A 570 6.35 -28.54 6.23
CA PHE A 570 5.91 -28.49 4.85
C PHE A 570 6.98 -29.03 3.93
N VAL A 571 6.51 -29.46 2.76
CA VAL A 571 7.34 -29.88 1.65
C VAL A 571 7.05 -28.96 0.49
N SER A 572 8.10 -28.44 -0.12
CA SER A 572 8.01 -27.56 -1.28
C SER A 572 8.78 -28.11 -2.46
N GLY A 573 8.30 -27.76 -3.66
CA GLY A 573 8.94 -28.00 -4.94
C GLY A 573 9.08 -26.70 -5.71
N ALA A 574 10.18 -26.56 -6.43
CA ALA A 574 10.53 -25.40 -7.24
C ALA A 574 10.84 -25.84 -8.68
N ASP A 575 11.30 -24.92 -9.52
CA ASP A 575 11.95 -25.21 -10.81
C ASP A 575 13.36 -25.85 -10.60
N GLU A 576 13.38 -26.87 -9.75
CA GLU A 576 14.50 -27.68 -9.29
C GLU A 576 14.03 -29.14 -9.28
N LYS A 577 14.97 -30.10 -9.37
CA LYS A 577 14.68 -31.54 -9.45
C LYS A 577 14.41 -32.21 -8.10
N ILE A 578 14.40 -31.44 -7.03
CA ILE A 578 14.47 -31.89 -5.65
C ILE A 578 13.25 -31.36 -4.90
N LEU A 579 12.70 -32.15 -3.99
CA LEU A 579 11.77 -31.64 -2.97
C LEU A 579 12.53 -31.33 -1.69
N ARG A 580 12.14 -30.26 -1.03
CA ARG A 580 12.75 -29.81 0.22
C ARG A 580 11.72 -29.85 1.36
N VAL A 581 12.18 -30.26 2.54
CA VAL A 581 11.35 -30.44 3.73
C VAL A 581 11.81 -29.48 4.80
N PHE A 582 10.87 -28.77 5.42
CA PHE A 582 11.15 -27.72 6.40
C PHE A 582 10.34 -27.91 7.68
N ASP A 583 11.00 -27.70 8.83
CA ASP A 583 10.37 -27.72 10.15
C ASP A 583 10.27 -26.30 10.73
N PRO A 584 9.21 -25.97 11.49
CA PRO A 584 9.10 -24.67 12.14
C PRO A 584 10.12 -24.57 13.29
N PRO A 585 10.94 -23.50 13.37
CA PRO A 585 11.86 -23.33 14.49
C PRO A 585 11.14 -22.89 15.77
N LYS A 586 11.76 -23.12 16.93
CA LYS A 586 11.19 -22.80 18.24
C LYS A 586 10.87 -21.31 18.40
N ASN A 587 11.78 -20.42 18.01
CA ASN A 587 11.57 -18.98 18.11
C ASN A 587 10.36 -18.51 17.26
N PHE A 588 10.16 -19.09 16.08
CA PHE A 588 8.98 -18.82 15.25
C PHE A 588 7.69 -19.24 15.95
N LEU A 589 7.63 -20.46 16.50
CA LEU A 589 6.41 -20.96 17.17
C LEU A 589 6.03 -20.09 18.36
N GLU A 590 6.99 -19.68 19.18
CA GLU A 590 6.74 -18.78 20.31
C GLU A 590 6.20 -17.41 19.85
N ASN A 591 6.82 -16.82 18.82
CA ASN A 591 6.37 -15.55 18.26
C ASN A 591 4.98 -15.67 17.61
N PHE A 592 4.74 -16.76 16.88
CA PHE A 592 3.43 -17.08 16.31
C PHE A 592 2.35 -17.14 17.40
N ALA A 593 2.63 -17.78 18.54
CA ALA A 593 1.71 -17.85 19.67
C ALA A 593 1.43 -16.46 20.26
N ARG A 594 2.47 -15.63 20.44
CA ARG A 594 2.36 -14.26 20.98
C ARG A 594 1.50 -13.37 20.07
N ILE A 595 1.66 -13.46 18.75
CA ILE A 595 0.97 -12.61 17.76
C ILE A 595 -0.47 -13.07 17.52
N THR A 596 -0.68 -14.38 17.33
CA THR A 596 -1.99 -14.94 16.94
C THR A 596 -2.88 -15.29 18.14
N LYS A 597 -2.30 -15.35 19.34
CA LYS A 597 -2.94 -15.85 20.58
C LYS A 597 -3.44 -17.29 20.49
N ILE A 598 -2.93 -18.07 19.53
CA ILE A 598 -3.21 -19.50 19.42
C ILE A 598 -2.25 -20.28 20.32
N ASN A 599 -2.78 -21.23 21.10
CA ASN A 599 -1.96 -22.09 21.94
C ASN A 599 -1.17 -23.07 21.05
N VAL A 600 0.15 -23.10 21.25
CA VAL A 600 1.09 -24.00 20.58
C VAL A 600 1.99 -24.74 21.59
N ASP A 601 1.57 -24.83 22.86
CA ASP A 601 2.36 -25.43 23.94
C ASP A 601 2.69 -26.88 23.65
N GLU A 602 1.75 -27.63 23.03
CA GLU A 602 2.00 -28.99 22.58
C GLU A 602 3.07 -29.06 21.48
N ASP A 603 3.03 -28.12 20.53
CA ASP A 603 4.01 -28.05 19.44
C ASP A 603 5.40 -27.73 20.01
N ILE A 604 5.49 -26.81 20.98
CA ILE A 604 6.74 -26.43 21.65
C ILE A 604 7.27 -27.56 22.54
N GLN A 605 6.41 -28.23 23.32
CA GLN A 605 6.82 -29.30 24.23
C GLN A 605 7.32 -30.54 23.48
N LYS A 606 6.67 -30.90 22.37
CA LYS A 606 7.12 -31.99 21.51
C LYS A 606 8.38 -31.60 20.71
N ALA A 607 8.68 -30.30 20.63
CA ALA A 607 9.79 -29.67 19.92
C ALA A 607 11.06 -29.44 20.77
N GLN A 608 11.25 -30.14 21.90
CA GLN A 608 12.45 -29.99 22.75
C GLN A 608 13.80 -30.21 22.03
N SER A 609 13.78 -30.77 20.81
CA SER A 609 14.94 -30.94 19.93
C SER A 609 14.94 -30.05 18.68
N LEU A 610 13.97 -29.15 18.51
CA LEU A 610 13.93 -28.25 17.35
C LEU A 610 15.01 -27.17 17.47
N PRO A 611 15.56 -26.71 16.34
CA PRO A 611 16.47 -25.59 16.35
C PRO A 611 15.75 -24.31 16.77
N GLU A 612 16.53 -23.40 17.33
CA GLU A 612 16.06 -22.08 17.77
C GLU A 612 15.67 -21.22 16.58
N GLY A 613 16.40 -21.35 15.46
CA GLY A 613 16.14 -20.63 14.22
C GLY A 613 16.82 -21.27 13.01
N ALA A 614 16.84 -20.53 11.91
CA ALA A 614 17.59 -20.89 10.72
C ALA A 614 18.21 -19.69 10.03
N ASN A 615 19.30 -19.93 9.29
CA ASN A 615 19.93 -18.94 8.42
C ASN A 615 20.21 -19.51 7.03
N VAL A 616 20.33 -18.63 6.04
CA VAL A 616 20.82 -18.99 4.71
C VAL A 616 22.27 -18.50 4.59
N PRO A 617 23.26 -19.39 4.40
CA PRO A 617 24.63 -18.96 4.14
C PRO A 617 24.71 -18.14 2.85
N ALA A 618 25.61 -17.15 2.78
CA ALA A 618 25.73 -16.25 1.61
C ALA A 618 25.92 -16.98 0.25
N LEU A 619 26.50 -18.18 0.27
CA LEU A 619 26.73 -19.03 -0.91
C LEU A 619 25.84 -20.29 -0.94
N GLY A 620 24.92 -20.44 0.02
CA GLY A 620 24.09 -21.63 0.19
C GLY A 620 22.66 -21.43 -0.34
N LEU A 621 22.06 -22.49 -0.88
CA LEU A 621 20.64 -22.55 -1.27
C LEU A 621 19.79 -23.32 -0.25
N SER A 622 20.31 -23.55 0.95
CA SER A 622 19.66 -24.36 1.99
C SER A 622 19.69 -23.61 3.32
N ASN A 623 18.53 -23.56 3.97
CA ASN A 623 18.39 -23.01 5.30
C ASN A 623 19.03 -23.97 6.31
N LYS A 624 20.05 -23.51 7.03
CA LYS A 624 20.71 -24.29 8.08
C LYS A 624 20.07 -24.01 9.42
N ALA A 625 19.88 -25.08 10.20
CA ALA A 625 19.39 -25.02 11.57
C ALA A 625 20.44 -24.39 12.51
N ILE A 626 19.98 -23.62 13.50
CA ILE A 626 20.79 -23.01 14.55
C ILE A 626 20.26 -23.45 15.91
N PHE A 627 21.12 -23.93 16.79
CA PHE A 627 20.75 -24.44 18.13
C PHE A 627 21.31 -23.53 19.23
N ASP A 628 20.64 -23.47 20.40
CA ASP A 628 21.01 -22.63 21.56
C ASP A 628 22.49 -22.77 22.01
N ASN A 629 23.11 -23.94 21.81
CA ASN A 629 24.50 -24.20 22.24
C ASN A 629 25.56 -23.71 21.24
N ASP A 630 25.18 -23.22 20.06
CA ASP A 630 26.12 -22.74 19.05
C ASP A 630 26.60 -21.29 19.35
N GLU A 631 25.97 -20.56 20.28
CA GLU A 631 26.43 -19.24 20.72
C GLU A 631 27.79 -19.30 21.48
N ASP A 632 28.11 -20.42 22.14
CA ASP A 632 29.29 -20.57 23.00
C ASP A 632 30.53 -21.18 22.30
N GLN A 633 30.41 -21.73 21.08
CA GLN A 633 31.55 -22.38 20.41
C GLN A 633 32.39 -21.47 19.49
N THR A 634 31.96 -20.22 19.26
CA THR A 634 32.74 -19.26 18.43
C THR A 634 33.71 -18.36 19.21
N THR A 635 33.86 -18.54 20.52
CA THR A 635 34.81 -17.75 21.35
C THR A 635 36.10 -18.47 21.71
N THR A 636 36.32 -19.74 21.31
CA THR A 636 37.53 -20.46 21.73
C THR A 636 38.05 -21.45 20.69
N THR A 637 38.75 -20.95 19.66
CA THR A 637 39.85 -21.73 19.05
C THR A 637 40.97 -20.81 18.58
N THR A 638 41.64 -20.18 19.55
CA THR A 638 43.01 -19.71 19.41
C THR A 638 43.93 -20.93 19.33
N THR A 639 44.17 -21.47 18.13
CA THR A 639 45.42 -22.19 17.89
C THR A 639 46.51 -21.17 17.66
N THR A 640 47.37 -21.04 18.67
CA THR A 640 48.61 -20.28 18.70
C THR A 640 49.51 -20.65 17.51
N VAL A 641 49.57 -19.78 16.51
CA VAL A 641 50.77 -19.59 15.68
C VAL A 641 51.04 -18.08 15.71
N MET A 642 52.16 -17.73 16.33
CA MET A 642 52.66 -16.36 16.36
C MET A 642 53.06 -15.97 14.94
N ASP A 643 52.31 -15.06 14.32
CA ASP A 643 52.81 -14.24 13.21
C ASP A 643 52.25 -12.83 13.38
N ASP A 644 53.16 -11.89 13.65
CA ASP A 644 52.91 -10.46 13.76
C ASP A 644 52.50 -9.92 12.38
N ASN A 645 51.20 -9.71 12.15
CA ASN A 645 50.74 -8.89 11.04
C ASN A 645 49.49 -8.10 11.48
N PRO A 646 49.51 -6.74 11.43
CA PRO A 646 48.36 -5.94 11.83
C PRO A 646 47.32 -5.91 10.71
N MET A 647 46.05 -6.12 11.09
CA MET A 647 44.83 -6.08 10.27
C MET A 647 44.64 -7.24 9.28
N THR A 648 44.14 -8.37 9.79
CA THR A 648 43.31 -9.27 8.98
C THR A 648 41.85 -8.79 9.01
N VAL A 649 41.24 -8.82 7.82
CA VAL A 649 39.91 -8.28 7.46
C VAL A 649 38.76 -9.05 8.13
N ASP A 650 39.04 -10.18 8.79
CA ASP A 650 38.04 -11.09 9.39
C ASP A 650 37.32 -10.54 10.63
N GLY A 651 37.85 -9.47 11.26
CA GLY A 651 37.22 -8.86 12.44
C GLY A 651 36.11 -7.84 12.15
N LEU A 652 35.98 -7.38 10.89
CA LEU A 652 35.10 -6.27 10.50
C LEU A 652 33.73 -6.71 9.96
N TYR A 653 33.57 -8.00 9.65
CA TYR A 653 32.31 -8.57 9.16
C TYR A 653 31.89 -9.73 10.07
N LYS A 654 31.33 -9.43 11.24
CA LYS A 654 30.49 -10.41 11.93
C LYS A 654 29.24 -10.60 11.07
N GLU A 655 29.27 -11.61 10.20
CA GLU A 655 28.15 -11.99 9.35
C GLU A 655 26.85 -12.11 10.17
N GLY A 656 25.71 -11.70 9.59
CA GLY A 656 24.40 -11.68 10.24
C GLY A 656 23.90 -13.07 10.60
N PHE A 657 24.37 -13.60 11.73
CA PHE A 657 23.81 -14.79 12.35
C PHE A 657 22.39 -14.49 12.83
N PHE A 658 21.48 -15.43 12.61
CA PHE A 658 20.16 -15.41 13.24
C PHE A 658 20.34 -15.15 14.73
N LYS A 659 19.56 -14.20 15.26
CA LYS A 659 19.44 -13.94 16.68
C LYS A 659 17.98 -14.12 17.04
N ALA A 660 17.72 -14.89 18.10
CA ALA A 660 16.36 -15.05 18.59
C ALA A 660 15.77 -13.68 18.97
N ILE A 661 14.57 -13.38 18.44
CA ILE A 661 13.85 -12.14 18.71
C ILE A 661 12.51 -12.46 19.35
N VAL A 662 12.02 -11.55 20.19
CA VAL A 662 10.70 -11.64 20.80
C VAL A 662 9.78 -10.65 20.11
N LEU A 663 8.78 -11.17 19.40
CA LEU A 663 7.81 -10.39 18.64
C LEU A 663 6.43 -10.46 19.30
N ASN A 664 5.83 -9.29 19.55
CA ASN A 664 4.45 -9.14 20.03
C ASN A 664 3.49 -8.66 18.94
N GLU A 665 4.05 -8.27 17.80
CA GLU A 665 3.37 -7.80 16.60
C GLU A 665 3.99 -8.49 15.38
N PRO A 666 3.31 -8.49 14.22
CA PRO A 666 3.86 -9.07 13.00
C PRO A 666 5.28 -8.55 12.69
N PRO A 667 6.17 -9.41 12.18
CA PRO A 667 7.54 -9.02 11.85
C PRO A 667 7.59 -7.93 10.78
N PHE A 668 8.57 -7.04 10.91
CA PHE A 668 8.97 -6.12 9.85
C PHE A 668 9.71 -6.87 8.74
N GLU A 669 9.90 -6.22 7.59
CA GLU A 669 10.54 -6.86 6.42
C GLU A 669 11.94 -7.40 6.72
N GLU A 670 12.75 -6.68 7.51
CA GLU A 670 14.08 -7.15 7.95
C GLU A 670 14.01 -8.46 8.74
N HIS A 671 13.02 -8.58 9.63
CA HIS A 671 12.80 -9.78 10.44
C HIS A 671 12.27 -10.92 9.58
N LEU A 672 11.41 -10.63 8.60
CA LEU A 672 10.91 -11.63 7.64
C LEU A 672 12.08 -12.26 6.87
N LEU A 673 13.01 -11.44 6.38
CA LEU A 673 14.16 -11.89 5.57
C LEU A 673 15.16 -12.74 6.35
N GLN A 674 15.35 -12.50 7.65
CA GLN A 674 16.43 -13.12 8.43
C GLN A 674 15.95 -14.05 9.56
N ASN A 675 14.94 -13.64 10.32
CA ASN A 675 14.58 -14.29 11.59
C ASN A 675 13.42 -15.28 11.47
N THR A 676 12.72 -15.30 10.34
CA THR A 676 11.52 -16.16 10.17
C THR A 676 11.73 -17.34 9.21
N LEU A 677 12.97 -17.57 8.79
CA LEU A 677 13.36 -18.72 7.98
C LEU A 677 13.17 -20.03 8.76
N TRP A 678 12.76 -21.08 8.06
CA TRP A 678 12.62 -22.41 8.64
C TRP A 678 13.82 -23.28 8.25
N PRO A 679 14.38 -24.07 9.18
CA PRO A 679 15.46 -25.01 8.88
C PRO A 679 15.04 -26.05 7.82
N GLU A 680 15.92 -26.29 6.85
CA GLU A 680 15.76 -27.40 5.92
C GLU A 680 16.23 -28.70 6.60
N ILE A 681 15.36 -29.70 6.66
CA ILE A 681 15.62 -30.97 7.34
C ILE A 681 15.99 -32.08 6.35
N GLN A 682 15.42 -32.06 5.14
CA GLN A 682 15.65 -33.11 4.17
C GLN A 682 15.50 -32.66 2.71
N LYS A 683 16.27 -33.31 1.84
CA LYS A 683 16.17 -33.24 0.38
C LYS A 683 15.77 -34.59 -0.21
N LEU A 684 14.74 -34.62 -1.06
CA LEU A 684 14.29 -35.83 -1.74
C LEU A 684 14.74 -35.82 -3.20
N TYR A 685 15.59 -36.80 -3.54
CA TYR A 685 16.13 -37.00 -4.89
C TYR A 685 15.45 -38.19 -5.56
N GLY A 686 14.99 -38.02 -6.80
CA GLY A 686 14.46 -39.14 -7.59
C GLY A 686 13.83 -38.75 -8.92
N HIS A 687 13.35 -37.51 -9.08
CA HIS A 687 12.89 -37.00 -10.37
C HIS A 687 14.07 -36.55 -11.24
N GLY A 688 13.93 -36.70 -12.56
CA GLY A 688 14.95 -36.29 -13.53
C GLY A 688 14.85 -34.83 -13.99
N TYR A 689 13.68 -34.22 -13.73
CA TYR A 689 13.26 -32.89 -14.16
C TYR A 689 12.62 -32.12 -13.02
N GLU A 690 12.25 -30.88 -13.29
CA GLU A 690 11.77 -29.91 -12.32
C GLU A 690 10.42 -30.33 -11.72
N ILE A 691 10.25 -30.12 -10.42
CA ILE A 691 9.03 -30.52 -9.70
C ILE A 691 7.85 -29.62 -10.11
N ILE A 692 6.68 -30.23 -10.32
CA ILE A 692 5.46 -29.52 -10.74
C ILE A 692 4.35 -29.57 -9.70
N ALA A 693 4.11 -30.74 -9.11
CA ALA A 693 3.05 -30.89 -8.13
C ALA A 693 3.46 -31.87 -7.03
N VAL A 694 3.01 -31.55 -5.81
CA VAL A 694 3.19 -32.35 -4.61
C VAL A 694 1.86 -32.45 -3.87
N ALA A 695 1.58 -33.61 -3.28
CA ALA A 695 0.42 -33.84 -2.43
C ALA A 695 0.81 -34.73 -1.26
N SER A 696 0.12 -34.61 -0.14
CA SER A 696 0.36 -35.45 1.04
C SER A 696 -0.95 -36.06 1.51
N ASN A 697 -0.89 -37.29 2.03
CA ASN A 697 -2.06 -37.95 2.59
C ASN A 697 -2.52 -37.27 3.90
N PRO A 698 -3.75 -37.56 4.38
CA PRO A 698 -4.28 -36.93 5.59
C PRO A 698 -3.46 -37.17 6.86
N SER A 699 -2.84 -38.34 7.00
CA SER A 699 -1.96 -38.66 8.14
C SER A 699 -0.55 -38.06 8.02
N GLY A 700 -0.15 -37.63 6.81
CA GLY A 700 1.18 -37.10 6.52
C GLY A 700 2.30 -38.15 6.48
N SER A 701 1.98 -39.43 6.42
CA SER A 701 2.94 -40.54 6.31
C SER A 701 3.48 -40.76 4.89
N ILE A 702 2.73 -40.30 3.86
CA ILE A 702 3.04 -40.48 2.45
C ILE A 702 2.93 -39.16 1.70
N ILE A 703 3.93 -38.88 0.86
CA ILE A 703 3.91 -37.77 -0.10
C ILE A 703 3.88 -38.35 -1.50
N ALA A 704 3.09 -37.76 -2.40
CA ALA A 704 3.13 -37.99 -3.84
C ALA A 704 3.76 -36.79 -4.54
N SER A 705 4.67 -37.02 -5.48
CA SER A 705 5.26 -35.94 -6.28
C SER A 705 5.39 -36.27 -7.75
N SER A 706 5.39 -35.22 -8.56
CA SER A 706 5.50 -35.29 -10.01
C SER A 706 6.43 -34.20 -10.55
N CYS A 707 7.01 -34.44 -11.71
CA CYS A 707 7.90 -33.51 -12.38
C CYS A 707 7.40 -33.14 -13.79
N LYS A 708 8.05 -32.14 -14.38
CA LYS A 708 7.84 -31.71 -15.76
C LYS A 708 8.21 -32.85 -16.70
N ALA A 709 7.25 -33.27 -17.53
CA ALA A 709 7.43 -34.39 -18.43
C ALA A 709 6.85 -34.08 -19.81
N SER A 710 7.67 -34.27 -20.84
CA SER A 710 7.26 -34.23 -22.25
C SER A 710 7.10 -35.62 -22.86
N GLN A 711 7.44 -36.68 -22.12
CA GLN A 711 7.37 -38.07 -22.53
C GLN A 711 6.95 -38.96 -21.36
N GLN A 712 6.41 -40.14 -21.66
CA GLN A 712 5.84 -41.07 -20.69
C GLN A 712 6.85 -41.57 -19.63
N ASN A 713 8.11 -41.78 -20.02
CA ASN A 713 9.14 -42.28 -19.11
C ASN A 713 9.40 -41.34 -17.92
N ASP A 714 9.17 -40.04 -18.14
CA ASP A 714 9.42 -38.99 -17.15
C ASP A 714 8.16 -38.61 -16.37
N ALA A 715 6.97 -38.90 -16.90
CA ALA A 715 5.66 -38.55 -16.34
C ALA A 715 5.22 -39.43 -15.14
N ALA A 716 6.17 -40.00 -14.41
CA ALA A 716 5.88 -40.89 -13.30
C ALA A 716 5.59 -40.11 -12.01
N ILE A 717 4.62 -40.58 -11.24
CA ILE A 717 4.38 -40.11 -9.87
C ILE A 717 5.25 -40.94 -8.93
N ILE A 718 6.00 -40.30 -8.03
CA ILE A 718 6.78 -41.00 -7.01
C ILE A 718 6.08 -40.83 -5.67
N LEU A 719 5.82 -41.94 -4.97
CA LEU A 719 5.38 -41.92 -3.57
C LEU A 719 6.59 -42.02 -2.64
N TRP A 720 6.59 -41.23 -1.58
CA TRP A 720 7.67 -41.14 -0.60
C TRP A 720 7.16 -41.44 0.80
N ASN A 721 7.94 -42.17 1.57
CA ASN A 721 7.67 -42.42 2.98
C ASN A 721 8.25 -41.26 3.81
N THR A 722 7.45 -40.58 4.64
CA THR A 722 7.93 -39.40 5.41
C THR A 722 8.71 -39.75 6.66
N ASN A 723 8.66 -41.01 7.12
CA ASN A 723 9.48 -41.48 8.24
C ASN A 723 10.92 -41.80 7.80
N THR A 724 11.08 -42.37 6.60
CA THR A 724 12.39 -42.80 6.08
C THR A 724 12.95 -41.93 4.97
N TRP A 725 12.13 -41.06 4.38
CA TRP A 725 12.43 -40.20 3.25
C TRP A 725 12.88 -40.93 1.97
N LYS A 726 12.51 -42.21 1.86
CA LYS A 726 12.83 -43.05 0.70
C LYS A 726 11.64 -43.15 -0.25
N PRO A 727 11.89 -43.28 -1.57
CA PRO A 727 10.83 -43.58 -2.52
C PRO A 727 10.27 -44.97 -2.25
N ILE A 728 8.94 -45.07 -2.24
CA ILE A 728 8.16 -46.30 -2.04
C ILE A 728 7.91 -46.95 -3.39
N ILE A 729 7.23 -46.23 -4.28
CA ILE A 729 6.75 -46.74 -5.57
C ILE A 729 6.75 -45.63 -6.61
N ARG A 730 6.98 -46.03 -7.88
CA ARG A 730 6.93 -45.17 -9.06
C ARG A 730 5.75 -45.57 -9.94
N LEU A 731 4.76 -44.69 -10.05
CA LEU A 731 3.51 -44.89 -10.79
C LEU A 731 3.63 -44.24 -12.17
N ALA A 732 4.01 -45.02 -13.19
CA ALA A 732 4.28 -44.53 -14.56
C ALA A 732 3.09 -44.79 -15.50
N ILE A 733 1.98 -44.08 -15.29
CA ILE A 733 0.72 -44.28 -16.05
C ILE A 733 0.46 -43.17 -17.07
N HIS A 734 0.78 -41.92 -16.70
CA HIS A 734 0.55 -40.74 -17.54
C HIS A 734 1.60 -40.62 -18.64
N GLN A 735 1.25 -39.96 -19.74
CA GLN A 735 2.11 -39.76 -20.90
C GLN A 735 2.85 -38.42 -20.87
N LEU A 736 2.29 -37.42 -20.18
CA LEU A 736 2.82 -36.06 -20.06
C LEU A 736 2.72 -35.60 -18.59
N THR A 737 3.26 -34.42 -18.28
CA THR A 737 3.25 -33.81 -16.94
C THR A 737 1.92 -33.99 -16.21
N VAL A 738 2.00 -34.59 -15.01
CA VAL A 738 0.92 -34.58 -14.02
C VAL A 738 0.92 -33.19 -13.37
N VAL A 739 -0.20 -32.48 -13.44
CA VAL A 739 -0.28 -31.06 -13.05
C VAL A 739 -0.92 -30.85 -11.68
N ARG A 740 -1.76 -31.78 -11.23
CA ARG A 740 -2.35 -31.74 -9.89
C ARG A 740 -2.57 -33.15 -9.38
N MET A 741 -2.42 -33.31 -8.07
CA MET A 741 -2.71 -34.53 -7.34
C MET A 741 -3.41 -34.17 -6.03
N THR A 742 -4.29 -35.04 -5.56
CA THR A 742 -4.92 -34.91 -4.24
C THR A 742 -5.20 -36.29 -3.66
N PHE A 743 -4.98 -36.45 -2.36
CA PHE A 743 -5.46 -37.62 -1.64
C PHE A 743 -6.93 -37.44 -1.27
N SER A 744 -7.65 -38.56 -1.10
CA SER A 744 -8.95 -38.58 -0.44
C SER A 744 -8.79 -38.26 1.06
N ASN A 745 -9.86 -37.79 1.70
CA ASN A 745 -9.86 -37.38 3.10
C ASN A 745 -9.63 -38.56 4.06
N ASN A 746 -9.99 -39.77 3.64
CA ASN A 746 -9.70 -41.02 4.34
C ASN A 746 -8.31 -41.62 4.03
N GLY A 747 -7.55 -41.03 3.09
CA GLY A 747 -6.21 -41.48 2.69
C GLY A 747 -6.14 -42.73 1.80
N GLN A 748 -7.29 -43.36 1.50
CA GLN A 748 -7.35 -44.60 0.72
C GLN A 748 -7.08 -44.40 -0.77
N TYR A 749 -7.30 -43.20 -1.29
CA TYR A 749 -7.17 -42.92 -2.72
C TYR A 749 -6.25 -41.74 -3.00
N LEU A 750 -5.50 -41.84 -4.10
CA LEU A 750 -4.74 -40.74 -4.71
C LEU A 750 -5.29 -40.48 -6.11
N LEU A 751 -5.83 -39.28 -6.32
CA LEU A 751 -6.25 -38.80 -7.63
C LEU A 751 -5.13 -37.98 -8.27
N SER A 752 -4.93 -38.19 -9.57
CA SER A 752 -3.94 -37.48 -10.38
C SER A 752 -4.54 -37.05 -11.71
N VAL A 753 -4.19 -35.84 -12.17
CA VAL A 753 -4.64 -35.28 -13.46
C VAL A 753 -3.45 -34.77 -14.27
N SER A 754 -3.51 -34.90 -15.61
CA SER A 754 -2.35 -34.66 -16.48
C SER A 754 -2.68 -33.82 -17.73
N ARG A 755 -1.62 -33.21 -18.29
CA ARG A 755 -1.61 -32.54 -19.59
C ARG A 755 -1.98 -33.46 -20.75
N ASP A 756 -1.85 -34.77 -20.58
CA ASP A 756 -2.29 -35.76 -21.58
C ASP A 756 -3.83 -35.91 -21.67
N ARG A 757 -4.58 -35.11 -20.90
CA ARG A 757 -6.05 -35.07 -20.84
C ARG A 757 -6.67 -36.28 -20.12
N SER A 758 -5.87 -36.99 -19.33
CA SER A 758 -6.31 -38.12 -18.51
C SER A 758 -6.26 -37.80 -17.03
N TRP A 759 -7.02 -38.60 -16.27
CA TRP A 759 -6.91 -38.70 -14.83
C TRP A 759 -6.77 -40.17 -14.43
N SER A 760 -6.06 -40.42 -13.34
CA SER A 760 -5.87 -41.75 -12.75
C SER A 760 -6.15 -41.71 -11.25
N LEU A 761 -6.90 -42.69 -10.76
CA LEU A 761 -7.23 -42.91 -9.36
C LEU A 761 -6.50 -44.17 -8.89
N PHE A 762 -5.68 -44.01 -7.86
CA PHE A 762 -4.90 -45.09 -7.25
C PHE A 762 -5.46 -45.41 -5.87
N GLU A 763 -5.56 -46.69 -5.54
CA GLU A 763 -5.82 -47.14 -4.17
C GLU A 763 -4.50 -47.29 -3.44
N ILE A 764 -4.42 -46.73 -2.24
CA ILE A 764 -3.22 -46.63 -1.41
C ILE A 764 -3.44 -47.43 -0.13
N ASP A 765 -2.62 -48.46 0.06
CA ASP A 765 -2.49 -49.14 1.33
C ASP A 765 -1.36 -48.48 2.12
N GLU A 766 -1.74 -47.60 3.05
CA GLU A 766 -0.82 -46.89 3.93
C GLU A 766 -0.02 -47.83 4.83
N THR A 767 -0.59 -48.97 5.24
CA THR A 767 0.06 -49.89 6.19
C THR A 767 1.19 -50.68 5.55
N ASN A 768 0.98 -51.16 4.33
CA ASN A 768 1.98 -51.93 3.58
C ASN A 768 2.79 -51.07 2.60
N PHE A 769 2.50 -49.76 2.53
CA PHE A 769 3.07 -48.83 1.55
C PHE A 769 2.94 -49.35 0.11
N GLN A 770 1.75 -49.84 -0.24
CA GLN A 770 1.44 -50.31 -1.60
C GLN A 770 0.48 -49.34 -2.27
N ALA A 771 0.60 -49.25 -3.61
CA ALA A 771 -0.34 -48.51 -4.42
C ALA A 771 -0.68 -49.34 -5.65
N ARG A 772 -1.97 -49.39 -6.00
CA ARG A 772 -2.43 -50.01 -7.24
C ARG A 772 -3.33 -49.06 -8.01
N LEU A 773 -3.31 -49.17 -9.33
CA LEU A 773 -4.27 -48.47 -10.15
C LEU A 773 -5.67 -49.01 -9.83
N TYR A 774 -6.60 -48.10 -9.55
CA TYR A 774 -7.99 -48.44 -9.25
C TYR A 774 -8.91 -48.15 -10.43
N LYS A 775 -8.90 -46.90 -10.94
CA LYS A 775 -9.61 -46.51 -12.18
C LYS A 775 -8.81 -45.44 -12.93
N ARG A 776 -8.98 -45.38 -14.25
CA ARG A 776 -8.38 -44.32 -15.08
C ARG A 776 -9.26 -43.98 -16.27
N ILE A 777 -9.04 -42.78 -16.78
CA ILE A 777 -9.46 -42.40 -18.14
C ILE A 777 -8.24 -42.34 -19.04
N SER A 778 -8.38 -42.70 -20.31
CA SER A 778 -7.28 -42.57 -21.28
C SER A 778 -7.27 -41.19 -21.93
N SER A 779 -6.18 -40.82 -22.61
CA SER A 779 -6.06 -39.54 -23.29
C SER A 779 -7.03 -39.38 -24.47
N ASN A 780 -7.62 -40.47 -24.98
CA ASN A 780 -8.65 -40.46 -26.02
C ASN A 780 -10.01 -40.80 -25.38
N ASN A 781 -10.58 -39.84 -24.65
CA ASN A 781 -11.84 -39.99 -23.93
C ASN A 781 -12.89 -38.98 -24.42
N PRO A 782 -14.19 -39.28 -24.25
CA PRO A 782 -15.26 -38.40 -24.68
C PRO A 782 -15.51 -37.20 -23.73
N TYR A 783 -14.92 -37.21 -22.52
CA TYR A 783 -15.26 -36.29 -21.43
C TYR A 783 -14.47 -34.98 -21.51
N HIS A 784 -13.14 -35.07 -21.40
CA HIS A 784 -12.24 -33.92 -21.47
C HIS A 784 -11.46 -33.91 -22.80
N LYS A 785 -11.70 -32.88 -23.61
CA LYS A 785 -11.07 -32.72 -24.95
C LYS A 785 -9.76 -31.95 -24.88
N ARG A 786 -9.49 -31.27 -23.77
CA ARG A 786 -8.29 -30.46 -23.51
C ARG A 786 -7.66 -30.86 -22.17
N ILE A 787 -6.55 -30.21 -21.83
CA ILE A 787 -5.77 -30.45 -20.61
C ILE A 787 -6.68 -30.36 -19.38
N ILE A 788 -6.56 -31.33 -18.47
CA ILE A 788 -7.18 -31.28 -17.14
C ILE A 788 -6.19 -30.59 -16.20
N TRP A 789 -6.61 -29.49 -15.58
CA TRP A 789 -5.73 -28.64 -14.76
C TRP A 789 -5.82 -28.95 -13.27
N THR A 790 -7.00 -29.36 -12.79
CA THR A 790 -7.29 -29.38 -11.36
C THR A 790 -8.27 -30.48 -11.00
N CYS A 791 -8.21 -30.91 -9.74
CA CYS A 791 -9.09 -31.91 -9.17
C CYS A 791 -9.23 -31.76 -7.66
N SER A 792 -10.36 -32.22 -7.11
CA SER A 792 -10.64 -32.18 -5.66
C SER A 792 -11.60 -33.31 -5.27
N PHE A 793 -11.48 -33.83 -4.04
CA PHE A 793 -12.42 -34.80 -3.46
C PHE A 793 -13.53 -34.11 -2.68
N SER A 794 -14.72 -34.69 -2.68
CA SER A 794 -15.77 -34.32 -1.72
C SER A 794 -15.35 -34.69 -0.30
N HIS A 795 -15.82 -33.95 0.70
CA HIS A 795 -15.48 -34.19 2.12
C HIS A 795 -15.81 -35.60 2.62
N ASP A 796 -16.73 -36.32 1.97
CA ASP A 796 -17.16 -37.68 2.29
C ASP A 796 -16.53 -38.76 1.38
N ASP A 797 -15.60 -38.38 0.50
CA ASP A 797 -14.87 -39.24 -0.44
C ASP A 797 -15.74 -40.03 -1.44
N LYS A 798 -17.06 -39.78 -1.50
CA LYS A 798 -17.95 -40.43 -2.47
C LYS A 798 -17.76 -39.92 -3.90
N TYR A 799 -17.36 -38.66 -4.03
CA TYR A 799 -17.18 -38.01 -5.32
C TYR A 799 -15.83 -37.33 -5.42
N PHE A 800 -15.36 -37.17 -6.67
CA PHE A 800 -14.31 -36.23 -6.99
C PHE A 800 -14.67 -35.44 -8.24
N ILE A 801 -14.06 -34.28 -8.39
CA ILE A 801 -14.29 -33.37 -9.52
C ILE A 801 -13.00 -33.13 -10.28
N THR A 802 -13.14 -32.92 -11.59
CA THR A 802 -12.03 -32.53 -12.47
C THR A 802 -12.40 -31.28 -13.27
N GLY A 803 -11.50 -30.31 -13.33
CA GLY A 803 -11.64 -29.08 -14.09
C GLY A 803 -10.59 -28.98 -15.20
N ALA A 804 -10.99 -28.52 -16.38
CA ALA A 804 -10.14 -28.55 -17.56
C ALA A 804 -10.24 -27.30 -18.45
N ARG A 805 -9.28 -27.21 -19.37
CA ARG A 805 -9.17 -26.12 -20.36
C ARG A 805 -10.29 -26.09 -21.40
N ASP A 806 -11.06 -27.16 -21.51
CA ASP A 806 -12.26 -27.20 -22.36
C ASP A 806 -13.47 -26.54 -21.71
N GLN A 807 -13.27 -25.84 -20.58
CA GLN A 807 -14.27 -25.04 -19.88
C GLN A 807 -15.33 -25.92 -19.18
N ILE A 808 -15.03 -27.20 -18.92
CA ILE A 808 -15.97 -28.15 -18.33
C ILE A 808 -15.44 -28.65 -16.99
N ILE A 809 -16.35 -28.77 -16.02
CA ILE A 809 -16.16 -29.52 -14.78
C ILE A 809 -16.94 -30.83 -14.88
N HIS A 810 -16.29 -31.94 -14.56
CA HIS A 810 -16.93 -33.26 -14.46
C HIS A 810 -16.97 -33.74 -13.01
N VAL A 811 -18.07 -34.38 -12.61
CA VAL A 811 -18.25 -35.04 -11.30
C VAL A 811 -18.25 -36.54 -11.47
N TRP A 812 -17.41 -37.22 -10.70
CA TRP A 812 -17.17 -38.65 -10.77
C TRP A 812 -17.53 -39.32 -9.44
N HIS A 813 -18.16 -40.50 -9.50
CA HIS A 813 -18.45 -41.29 -8.31
C HIS A 813 -17.37 -42.35 -8.05
N VAL A 814 -16.92 -42.47 -6.81
CA VAL A 814 -15.98 -43.49 -6.33
C VAL A 814 -16.79 -44.73 -5.92
N ASN A 815 -16.81 -45.77 -6.77
CA ASN A 815 -17.69 -46.94 -6.58
C ASN A 815 -16.98 -48.12 -5.91
N GLU A 816 -17.11 -48.30 -4.59
CA GLU A 816 -16.42 -49.32 -3.78
C GLU A 816 -16.49 -50.78 -4.29
N LYS A 817 -17.44 -51.16 -5.16
CA LYS A 817 -17.78 -52.57 -5.44
C LYS A 817 -17.27 -53.17 -6.76
N SER A 818 -16.55 -52.43 -7.61
CA SER A 818 -16.09 -52.92 -8.91
C SER A 818 -14.57 -52.76 -9.08
N HIS A 819 -13.81 -53.87 -9.15
CA HIS A 819 -12.39 -53.90 -9.53
C HIS A 819 -12.18 -54.28 -11.00
N ASP A 820 -13.21 -54.19 -11.84
CA ASP A 820 -13.08 -54.51 -13.26
C ASP A 820 -12.47 -53.31 -14.02
N ASP A 821 -11.26 -53.50 -14.56
CA ASP A 821 -10.53 -52.50 -15.35
C ASP A 821 -11.29 -52.06 -16.62
N ASN A 822 -12.28 -52.85 -17.06
CA ASN A 822 -13.10 -52.56 -18.24
C ASN A 822 -14.35 -51.72 -17.96
N GLU A 823 -14.71 -51.48 -16.69
CA GLU A 823 -15.85 -50.61 -16.37
C GLU A 823 -15.48 -49.14 -16.54
N GLN A 824 -16.24 -48.43 -17.38
CA GLN A 824 -16.09 -46.99 -17.53
C GLN A 824 -16.35 -46.27 -16.19
N PRO A 825 -15.58 -45.21 -15.88
CA PRO A 825 -15.84 -44.43 -14.68
C PRO A 825 -17.22 -43.78 -14.74
N CYS A 826 -17.92 -43.80 -13.60
CA CYS A 826 -19.29 -43.32 -13.50
C CYS A 826 -19.31 -41.80 -13.41
N GLU A 827 -19.25 -41.13 -14.57
CA GLU A 827 -19.63 -39.71 -14.68
C GLU A 827 -21.08 -39.56 -14.20
N LYS A 828 -21.31 -38.65 -13.27
CA LYS A 828 -22.64 -38.36 -12.74
C LYS A 828 -23.24 -37.11 -13.36
N ASN A 829 -22.43 -36.07 -13.53
CA ASN A 829 -22.87 -34.76 -13.98
C ASN A 829 -21.68 -33.94 -14.51
N TYR A 830 -21.96 -32.94 -15.35
CA TYR A 830 -20.96 -31.98 -15.81
C TYR A 830 -21.53 -30.54 -15.79
N LEU A 831 -20.63 -29.58 -15.70
CA LEU A 831 -20.94 -28.14 -15.76
C LEU A 831 -20.06 -27.49 -16.81
N LYS A 832 -20.67 -26.81 -17.78
CA LYS A 832 -19.95 -25.99 -18.78
C LYS A 832 -19.91 -24.54 -18.32
N LEU A 833 -18.72 -23.95 -18.37
CA LEU A 833 -18.42 -22.58 -17.98
C LEU A 833 -17.98 -21.74 -19.19
N ASN A 834 -17.77 -20.45 -18.96
CA ASN A 834 -17.44 -19.48 -20.01
C ASN A 834 -15.95 -19.38 -20.30
N ASP A 835 -15.10 -19.99 -19.46
CA ASP A 835 -13.65 -19.95 -19.60
C ASP A 835 -12.98 -21.20 -19.02
N SER A 836 -11.68 -21.38 -19.29
CA SER A 836 -10.86 -22.50 -18.83
C SER A 836 -10.88 -22.61 -17.30
N VAL A 837 -11.14 -23.81 -16.78
CA VAL A 837 -11.18 -24.08 -15.34
C VAL A 837 -9.79 -24.48 -14.87
N THR A 838 -9.18 -23.66 -14.04
CA THR A 838 -7.78 -23.81 -13.59
C THR A 838 -7.67 -24.21 -12.12
N ALA A 839 -8.66 -23.86 -11.30
CA ALA A 839 -8.75 -24.28 -9.90
C ALA A 839 -10.18 -24.74 -9.56
N VAL A 840 -10.31 -25.79 -8.75
CA VAL A 840 -11.62 -26.26 -8.28
C VAL A 840 -11.48 -26.89 -6.91
N THR A 841 -12.45 -26.67 -6.02
CA THR A 841 -12.39 -27.22 -4.66
C THR A 841 -13.79 -27.48 -4.10
N PHE A 842 -13.94 -28.60 -3.39
CA PHE A 842 -15.11 -28.86 -2.55
C PHE A 842 -14.94 -28.22 -1.17
N ALA A 843 -16.04 -27.78 -0.59
CA ALA A 843 -16.05 -27.40 0.81
C ALA A 843 -15.94 -28.64 1.73
N SER A 844 -15.45 -28.37 2.94
CA SER A 844 -15.20 -29.37 3.99
C SER A 844 -16.46 -29.99 4.62
N ARG A 845 -17.66 -29.51 4.28
CA ARG A 845 -18.94 -30.04 4.78
C ARG A 845 -20.08 -29.76 3.78
N LEU A 846 -21.20 -30.45 3.94
CA LEU A 846 -22.43 -30.17 3.21
C LEU A 846 -23.08 -28.86 3.67
N ILE A 847 -23.77 -28.21 2.74
CA ILE A 847 -24.72 -27.13 3.04
C ILE A 847 -26.08 -27.75 3.40
N GLU A 848 -26.95 -26.97 4.05
CA GLU A 848 -28.36 -27.30 4.26
C GLU A 848 -29.00 -27.90 2.99
N ASN A 849 -29.80 -28.96 3.19
CA ASN A 849 -30.39 -29.81 2.14
C ASN A 849 -29.43 -30.77 1.42
N GLU A 850 -28.36 -31.23 2.11
CA GLU A 850 -27.41 -32.23 1.61
C GLU A 850 -26.77 -31.84 0.27
N LYS A 851 -26.51 -30.55 0.06
CA LYS A 851 -25.86 -30.03 -1.14
C LYS A 851 -24.35 -29.90 -0.92
N TYR A 852 -23.57 -30.33 -1.89
CA TYR A 852 -22.13 -30.05 -1.94
C TYR A 852 -21.91 -28.60 -2.36
N PHE A 853 -20.99 -27.93 -1.67
CA PHE A 853 -20.53 -26.60 -2.04
C PHE A 853 -19.24 -26.71 -2.84
N VAL A 854 -19.23 -26.11 -4.03
CA VAL A 854 -18.11 -26.18 -4.98
C VAL A 854 -17.73 -24.79 -5.41
N VAL A 855 -16.43 -24.51 -5.45
CA VAL A 855 -15.90 -23.24 -5.96
C VAL A 855 -14.96 -23.53 -7.12
N ALA A 856 -15.11 -22.77 -8.21
CA ALA A 856 -14.30 -22.88 -9.41
C ALA A 856 -13.59 -21.55 -9.73
N GLY A 857 -12.29 -21.61 -9.95
CA GLY A 857 -11.46 -20.50 -10.43
C GLY A 857 -11.16 -20.65 -11.91
N LEU A 858 -11.27 -19.54 -12.64
CA LEU A 858 -11.10 -19.48 -14.09
C LEU A 858 -9.78 -18.81 -14.51
N ASP A 859 -9.40 -19.02 -15.77
CA ASP A 859 -8.20 -18.45 -16.37
C ASP A 859 -8.23 -16.91 -16.48
N ASN A 860 -9.43 -16.31 -16.54
CA ASN A 860 -9.60 -14.85 -16.49
C ASN A 860 -9.65 -14.23 -15.08
N GLY A 861 -9.42 -15.02 -14.02
CA GLY A 861 -9.42 -14.54 -12.63
C GLY A 861 -10.77 -14.53 -11.91
N THR A 862 -11.85 -14.92 -12.61
CA THR A 862 -13.18 -15.04 -12.00
C THR A 862 -13.25 -16.24 -11.06
N VAL A 863 -13.86 -16.07 -9.89
CA VAL A 863 -14.17 -17.14 -8.93
C VAL A 863 -15.68 -17.35 -8.88
N LEU A 864 -16.14 -18.56 -9.16
CA LEU A 864 -17.55 -18.93 -9.25
C LEU A 864 -17.94 -19.88 -8.11
N PHE A 865 -19.09 -19.61 -7.49
CA PHE A 865 -19.61 -20.36 -6.35
C PHE A 865 -20.86 -21.13 -6.76
N TYR A 866 -20.86 -22.44 -6.51
CA TYR A 866 -21.92 -23.36 -6.93
C TYR A 866 -22.35 -24.29 -5.79
N THR A 867 -23.61 -24.71 -5.84
CA THR A 867 -24.07 -25.89 -5.11
C THR A 867 -24.42 -27.01 -6.07
N TRP A 868 -24.20 -28.24 -5.64
CA TRP A 868 -24.48 -29.44 -6.44
C TRP A 868 -24.99 -30.59 -5.57
N ASN A 869 -25.96 -31.35 -6.08
CA ASN A 869 -26.42 -32.64 -5.56
C ASN A 869 -26.87 -33.48 -6.77
N GLU A 870 -26.79 -34.81 -6.69
CA GLU A 870 -27.30 -35.73 -7.72
C GLU A 870 -28.75 -35.43 -8.12
N GLN A 871 -29.59 -34.98 -7.17
CA GLN A 871 -31.01 -34.71 -7.42
C GLN A 871 -31.29 -33.33 -8.05
N ILE A 872 -30.57 -32.29 -7.64
CA ILE A 872 -30.89 -30.88 -7.94
C ILE A 872 -30.02 -30.32 -9.08
N SER A 873 -29.02 -31.08 -9.55
CA SER A 873 -28.00 -30.64 -10.52
C SER A 873 -27.25 -29.37 -10.05
N TRP A 874 -26.56 -28.67 -10.95
CA TRP A 874 -25.75 -27.51 -10.62
C TRP A 874 -26.60 -26.25 -10.43
N GLN A 875 -26.41 -25.56 -9.30
CA GLN A 875 -27.02 -24.27 -9.00
C GLN A 875 -25.93 -23.23 -8.76
N HIS A 876 -25.86 -22.22 -9.63
CA HIS A 876 -24.98 -21.06 -9.45
C HIS A 876 -25.47 -20.21 -8.28
N LEU A 877 -24.57 -19.85 -7.37
CA LEU A 877 -24.87 -18.96 -6.25
C LEU A 877 -24.42 -17.52 -6.57
N THR A 878 -23.14 -17.32 -6.80
CA THR A 878 -22.55 -16.00 -7.07
C THR A 878 -21.21 -16.13 -7.78
N SER A 879 -20.70 -15.01 -8.28
CA SER A 879 -19.41 -14.89 -8.95
C SER A 879 -18.67 -13.67 -8.42
N ILE A 880 -17.38 -13.83 -8.14
CA ILE A 880 -16.48 -12.74 -7.80
C ILE A 880 -15.57 -12.47 -9.00
N THR A 881 -15.65 -11.25 -9.53
CA THR A 881 -14.82 -10.75 -10.65
C THR A 881 -13.94 -9.59 -10.18
N PRO A 882 -12.91 -9.17 -10.94
CA PRO A 882 -12.16 -7.94 -10.66
C PRO A 882 -13.07 -6.73 -10.36
N PRO A 883 -12.73 -5.85 -9.39
CA PRO A 883 -11.49 -5.82 -8.60
C PRO A 883 -11.50 -6.70 -7.33
N LEU A 884 -12.66 -7.24 -6.94
CA LEU A 884 -12.80 -8.07 -5.74
C LEU A 884 -12.23 -9.49 -5.95
N GLY A 885 -12.26 -9.98 -7.19
CA GLY A 885 -11.65 -11.24 -7.61
C GLY A 885 -10.19 -11.08 -8.04
N PHE A 886 -9.66 -12.09 -8.71
CA PHE A 886 -8.30 -12.04 -9.26
C PHE A 886 -8.31 -11.39 -10.64
N HIS A 887 -7.21 -10.72 -11.01
CA HIS A 887 -7.07 -10.05 -12.31
C HIS A 887 -6.54 -10.97 -13.41
N LEU A 888 -5.90 -12.08 -13.03
CA LEU A 888 -5.32 -13.09 -13.93
C LEU A 888 -5.71 -14.49 -13.45
N THR A 889 -5.21 -15.53 -14.13
CA THR A 889 -5.49 -16.94 -13.86
C THR A 889 -5.47 -17.29 -12.38
N VAL A 890 -6.55 -17.91 -11.90
CA VAL A 890 -6.63 -18.49 -10.56
C VAL A 890 -5.88 -19.82 -10.55
N ASN A 891 -4.77 -19.90 -9.82
CA ASN A 891 -3.89 -21.07 -9.82
C ASN A 891 -4.33 -22.14 -8.82
N GLN A 892 -4.82 -21.74 -7.65
CA GLN A 892 -5.29 -22.66 -6.62
C GLN A 892 -6.42 -22.05 -5.78
N LEU A 893 -7.31 -22.93 -5.30
CA LEU A 893 -8.37 -22.60 -4.34
C LEU A 893 -8.40 -23.66 -3.24
N CYS A 894 -8.42 -23.25 -1.98
CA CYS A 894 -8.49 -24.19 -0.86
C CYS A 894 -9.32 -23.62 0.30
N PHE A 895 -10.28 -24.43 0.78
CA PHE A 895 -11.05 -24.09 1.97
C PHE A 895 -10.22 -24.29 3.24
N ARG A 896 -10.39 -23.37 4.19
CA ARG A 896 -9.82 -23.52 5.53
C ARG A 896 -10.50 -24.70 6.24
N PRO A 897 -9.74 -25.60 6.90
CA PRO A 897 -10.32 -26.67 7.70
C PRO A 897 -11.28 -26.14 8.79
N SER A 898 -12.36 -26.87 9.06
CA SER A 898 -13.54 -26.36 9.77
C SER A 898 -13.38 -26.18 11.29
N LEU A 899 -12.27 -26.59 11.90
CA LEU A 899 -12.11 -26.62 13.36
C LEU A 899 -12.17 -25.25 14.04
N LEU A 900 -11.87 -24.17 13.30
CA LEU A 900 -11.80 -22.80 13.84
C LEU A 900 -13.00 -21.92 13.44
N LEU A 901 -13.94 -22.44 12.64
CA LEU A 901 -15.04 -21.66 12.07
C LEU A 901 -16.37 -22.03 12.71
N SER A 902 -17.30 -21.07 12.74
CA SER A 902 -18.68 -21.34 13.16
C SER A 902 -19.37 -22.33 12.20
N SER A 903 -20.46 -22.96 12.64
CA SER A 903 -21.21 -23.93 11.84
C SER A 903 -21.79 -23.35 10.53
N SER A 904 -21.87 -22.02 10.40
CA SER A 904 -22.45 -21.32 9.23
C SER A 904 -21.44 -20.55 8.37
N SER A 905 -20.16 -20.47 8.77
CA SER A 905 -19.14 -19.72 8.02
C SER A 905 -18.10 -20.62 7.37
N TYR A 906 -17.67 -20.24 6.18
CA TYR A 906 -16.55 -20.83 5.46
C TYR A 906 -15.50 -19.76 5.21
N GLN A 907 -14.24 -20.20 5.12
CA GLN A 907 -13.16 -19.34 4.67
C GLN A 907 -12.43 -20.03 3.53
N LEU A 908 -12.22 -19.30 2.43
CA LEU A 908 -11.60 -19.80 1.22
C LEU A 908 -10.33 -18.98 0.97
N ALA A 909 -9.20 -19.64 0.72
CA ALA A 909 -8.02 -18.99 0.19
C ALA A 909 -7.89 -19.28 -1.30
N GLY A 910 -7.31 -18.34 -2.04
CA GLY A 910 -6.91 -18.53 -3.42
C GLY A 910 -5.64 -17.76 -3.77
N CYS A 911 -4.95 -18.24 -4.80
CA CYS A 911 -3.76 -17.59 -5.35
C CYS A 911 -3.84 -17.49 -6.87
N SER A 912 -3.07 -16.55 -7.45
CA SER A 912 -3.21 -16.17 -8.85
C SER A 912 -1.91 -15.68 -9.49
N ASN A 913 -1.91 -15.66 -10.83
CA ASN A 913 -0.85 -15.08 -11.65
C ASN A 913 -0.69 -13.56 -11.49
N ASP A 914 -1.65 -12.86 -10.88
CA ASP A 914 -1.54 -11.43 -10.57
C ASP A 914 -0.69 -11.13 -9.32
N GLY A 915 -0.04 -12.15 -8.75
CA GLY A 915 0.81 -12.01 -7.56
C GLY A 915 0.04 -11.93 -6.24
N THR A 916 -1.29 -12.09 -6.27
CA THR A 916 -2.11 -11.94 -5.07
C THR A 916 -2.47 -13.28 -4.42
N VAL A 917 -2.52 -13.26 -3.08
CA VAL A 917 -3.17 -14.27 -2.25
C VAL A 917 -4.37 -13.60 -1.62
N ARG A 918 -5.57 -14.18 -1.79
CA ARG A 918 -6.81 -13.64 -1.25
C ARG A 918 -7.48 -14.63 -0.32
N ILE A 919 -8.03 -14.12 0.77
CA ILE A 919 -8.82 -14.88 1.74
C ILE A 919 -10.24 -14.32 1.75
N PHE A 920 -11.20 -15.16 1.42
CA PHE A 920 -12.62 -14.82 1.34
C PHE A 920 -13.34 -15.40 2.55
N ASN A 921 -14.04 -14.54 3.29
CA ASN A 921 -14.99 -14.97 4.31
C ASN A 921 -16.36 -15.16 3.64
N ILE A 922 -16.95 -16.33 3.81
CA ILE A 922 -18.19 -16.72 3.15
C ILE A 922 -19.20 -17.10 4.23
N SER A 923 -20.23 -16.30 4.39
CA SER A 923 -21.43 -16.64 5.16
C SER A 923 -22.50 -17.16 4.21
N LEU A 924 -23.08 -18.31 4.54
CA LEU A 924 -24.29 -18.77 3.86
C LEU A 924 -25.48 -18.24 4.65
N SER A 925 -26.26 -17.37 4.03
CA SER A 925 -27.51 -16.81 4.56
C SER A 925 -28.73 -17.61 4.12
#